data_AF-A0A6P8JE72-F1
#
_entry.id   AF-A0A6P8JE72-F1
#
_cell.length_a   1.000
_cell.length_b   1.000
_cell.length_c   1.000
_cell.angle_alpha   90.00
_cell.angle_beta   90.00
_cell.angle_gamma   90.00
#
_symmetry.space_group_name_H-M   'P 1'
#
loop_
_entity.id
_entity.type
_entity.pdbx_description
1 polymer ?
#
loop_
_entity_poly.entity_id
_entity_poly.type
_entity_poly.pdbx_seq_one_letter_code
_entity_poly.pdbx_strand_id
1 'polypeptide(L)'
;MKAVLTCFRPVFASHRRYCANPGQAMKYLNVAEKNDAAKTIAGLLSKGAAHRREGYSVYNKVFDFEALVRGKNAKMVMTSVSGHMMQLAFQVSYKNWRTVDPRSLFDAPVKKGVSADYEPIKRTLEREVRGCQGLIIWTDCDREGENIGYEIIDVCRAIKPNIPVYRATFSEITTVAVRRALQQLGQPDKRQSDAVDVRTELDLRTGAAITRFQTMRLQRLFPEKIADKLISYGSCQIPTLGFVAERYKEIEAFVSEPFWKIKVLHTIDDLTVEFNWARNRLFDKEACENYLLLCLAEPDPRALVESVTVKPKHKWRPTPLDTVEMEKLGSRKLKLSAKETMTIAEKLYTKGFISYPRTETNQFSKEFALAPLVEMQTGHRDWGAFAQRVIEWGPNPRNGNKSDQAHPPIHPTKLAENLQGNEARVYELVVRHFLACVSKDAVGSETLVHIDIAGEKFTANGLVIHERNYLDVYVYDKWSAKQIHHYENGQRFEPTEVSLHEGATTAPPLLTEADLIALMEKHGIGTDATHAEHINTIKERGYIGVLDKGFLVPGVIGMGLYEGYDAMELALAKPQLRAEFELDLKLICQGQKDPKVVLTEQIAKYKQSYQQITDKITAMDAKISARINETPAANSAGQGGADGSGPSQGIIQSIFQCPKCNEAPLALKPKKNQQGWYIGCNNFPDCKNAVWLPTECKDASVLDECCPTCGDGYRMLKFRLSTPYYRGVFSTPSGWYKTCLPCDNLFRTTFNINLDAVKKVGGIVGEVRGGGGGPGSGPGGGPGSGPGGGPGSGPGGGGSGRGGGSGGWNSGPGGGGSGGGGGSGGWGSGTGGGGSGGRGSGTGGGGLGGGRGKKPSGESKKPPTKKPPSEPKPKKTKEPKAAANKNSSSKSSSSIRSYFTSAAPTNSASNGLDEFFDSNDGFEDAMLAAAESVESSSQPKTISMVPLDDDIAAAFAADDDAEFEALVNGGTLPTDSNVDQQLDKSLSEWVKEQDKADEMPMLWGTRERASFGTAAPTPPPKPAAKRPRWDSVEWDSTPPSSVPESKTVLCTGCQQPARQNTVRRNVPNLGRQFYKCPKPDECNFFQWADEPSSSAKSKNYTGSAPQSTTSWGSNRVATLPSIQQSNSQRGKSSMRSNSSSTSWGSANRNPPGRSQPTASTSDGPKTRRCGLCRKEGHTRNKCPRKDEFDM
;
A
#
# COMPACT_ATOMS: atom_id res chain seq x y z
N MET A 1 19.16 -71.17 25.52
CA MET A 1 17.88 -71.33 26.25
C MET A 1 17.78 -70.27 27.34
N LYS A 2 16.71 -69.48 27.37
CA LYS A 2 16.15 -68.74 28.54
C LYS A 2 14.89 -67.99 28.07
N ALA A 3 13.91 -68.77 27.62
CA ALA A 3 12.59 -68.28 27.19
C ALA A 3 11.54 -68.77 28.20
N VAL A 4 10.37 -68.12 28.21
CA VAL A 4 9.25 -68.36 29.15
C VAL A 4 9.59 -68.02 30.62
N LEU A 5 9.42 -66.75 31.00
CA LEU A 5 8.89 -66.28 32.29
C LEU A 5 9.01 -64.73 32.43
N THR A 6 8.06 -63.97 31.86
CA THR A 6 7.55 -62.65 32.35
C THR A 6 6.61 -61.99 31.33
N CYS A 7 5.38 -62.51 31.23
CA CYS A 7 4.22 -61.77 30.73
C CYS A 7 3.05 -61.97 31.72
N PHE A 8 2.07 -61.07 31.71
CA PHE A 8 0.92 -60.98 32.63
C PHE A 8 1.23 -60.56 34.09
N ARG A 9 1.08 -59.24 34.36
CA ARG A 9 0.09 -58.72 35.34
C ARG A 9 -0.35 -57.30 34.91
N PRO A 10 -1.49 -56.77 35.40
CA PRO A 10 -2.39 -55.99 34.53
C PRO A 10 -2.29 -54.45 34.63
N VAL A 11 -2.73 -53.78 33.56
CA VAL A 11 -2.90 -52.32 33.50
C VAL A 11 -4.17 -51.91 34.24
N PHE A 12 -4.04 -51.54 35.52
CA PHE A 12 -5.17 -51.06 36.35
C PHE A 12 -4.85 -49.77 37.14
N ALA A 13 -4.09 -48.84 36.56
CA ALA A 13 -3.75 -47.57 37.23
C ALA A 13 -3.49 -46.32 36.33
N SER A 14 -4.09 -46.21 35.13
CA SER A 14 -3.97 -44.99 34.29
C SER A 14 -5.27 -44.54 33.61
N HIS A 15 -6.38 -44.65 34.33
CA HIS A 15 -7.68 -44.09 33.91
C HIS A 15 -8.24 -43.05 34.88
N ARG A 16 -7.37 -42.17 35.39
CA ARG A 16 -7.78 -40.78 35.71
C ARG A 16 -8.10 -40.05 34.42
N ARG A 17 -9.28 -40.35 33.86
CA ARG A 17 -10.01 -39.40 33.03
C ARG A 17 -10.08 -38.11 33.83
N TYR A 18 -9.58 -37.00 33.30
CA TYR A 18 -10.02 -35.71 33.81
C TYR A 18 -11.52 -35.63 33.54
N CYS A 19 -12.31 -35.69 34.61
CA CYS A 19 -13.75 -35.50 34.53
C CYS A 19 -14.00 -34.05 34.11
N ALA A 20 -14.11 -33.81 32.80
CA ALA A 20 -14.63 -32.56 32.28
C ALA A 20 -16.01 -32.33 32.92
N ASN A 21 -16.18 -31.20 33.61
CA ASN A 21 -17.39 -30.89 34.39
C ASN A 21 -18.65 -31.12 33.54
N PRO A 22 -19.47 -32.15 33.82
CA PRO A 22 -20.65 -32.46 33.03
C PRO A 22 -21.77 -31.48 33.41
N GLY A 23 -21.67 -30.25 32.88
CA GLY A 23 -22.55 -29.13 33.21
C GLY A 23 -22.02 -27.76 32.77
N GLN A 24 -20.72 -27.60 32.50
CA GLN A 24 -20.19 -26.32 32.01
C GLN A 24 -20.35 -26.23 30.48
N ALA A 25 -21.41 -25.54 30.04
CA ALA A 25 -21.65 -25.28 28.62
C ALA A 25 -20.44 -24.58 27.97
N MET A 26 -19.94 -25.11 26.85
CA MET A 26 -18.77 -24.59 26.15
C MET A 26 -18.96 -23.11 25.81
N LYS A 27 -18.03 -22.26 26.26
CA LYS A 27 -18.03 -20.82 26.00
C LYS A 27 -16.82 -20.44 25.15
N TYR A 28 -17.05 -19.85 23.98
CA TYR A 28 -16.02 -19.39 23.05
C TYR A 28 -15.91 -17.87 23.05
N LEU A 29 -14.68 -17.36 23.20
CA LEU A 29 -14.36 -16.00 22.80
C LEU A 29 -14.23 -15.98 21.27
N ASN A 30 -14.92 -15.06 20.62
CA ASN A 30 -14.92 -14.86 19.18
C ASN A 30 -14.47 -13.42 18.93
N VAL A 31 -13.47 -13.21 18.07
CA VAL A 31 -12.88 -11.88 17.86
C VAL A 31 -12.78 -11.57 16.38
N ALA A 32 -13.51 -10.55 15.92
CA ALA A 32 -13.41 -10.04 14.56
C ALA A 32 -12.50 -8.80 14.46
N GLU A 33 -12.10 -8.44 13.26
CA GLU A 33 -11.17 -7.33 13.00
C GLU A 33 -11.74 -5.95 13.31
N LYS A 34 -13.03 -5.74 12.99
CA LYS A 34 -13.73 -4.45 13.03
C LYS A 34 -15.09 -4.63 13.72
N ASN A 35 -15.56 -3.64 14.48
CA ASN A 35 -16.79 -3.77 15.30
C ASN A 35 -18.06 -4.05 14.48
N ASP A 36 -18.21 -3.47 13.29
CA ASP A 36 -19.36 -3.75 12.44
C ASP A 36 -19.33 -5.17 11.83
N ALA A 37 -18.15 -5.76 11.62
CA ALA A 37 -18.04 -7.19 11.26
C ALA A 37 -18.50 -8.08 12.44
N ALA A 38 -17.99 -7.85 13.66
CA ALA A 38 -18.42 -8.56 14.87
C ALA A 38 -19.95 -8.50 15.09
N LYS A 39 -20.52 -7.29 14.99
CA LYS A 39 -21.96 -7.02 15.09
C LYS A 39 -22.77 -7.76 14.01
N THR A 40 -22.30 -7.76 12.76
CA THR A 40 -23.01 -8.39 11.64
C THR A 40 -22.94 -9.92 11.74
N ILE A 41 -21.76 -10.49 11.99
CA ILE A 41 -21.58 -11.93 12.22
C ILE A 41 -22.42 -12.41 13.41
N ALA A 42 -22.40 -11.70 14.53
CA ALA A 42 -23.25 -11.99 15.69
C ALA A 42 -24.74 -11.95 15.34
N GLY A 43 -25.20 -10.96 14.56
CA GLY A 43 -26.58 -10.87 14.09
C GLY A 43 -27.01 -12.06 13.23
N LEU A 44 -26.19 -12.46 12.25
CA LEU A 44 -26.49 -13.57 11.33
C LEU A 44 -26.50 -14.95 12.04
N LEU A 45 -25.60 -15.15 13.01
CA LEU A 45 -25.52 -16.37 13.80
C LEU A 45 -26.66 -16.47 14.81
N SER A 46 -26.92 -15.40 15.57
CA SER A 46 -27.99 -15.34 16.58
C SER A 46 -29.41 -15.17 16.01
N LYS A 47 -29.56 -14.95 14.70
CA LYS A 47 -30.82 -14.49 14.06
C LYS A 47 -31.37 -13.20 14.69
N GLY A 48 -30.48 -12.30 15.11
CA GLY A 48 -30.82 -11.05 15.79
C GLY A 48 -31.01 -11.15 17.31
N ALA A 49 -30.92 -12.33 17.92
CA ALA A 49 -31.11 -12.53 19.36
C ALA A 49 -29.87 -12.23 20.22
N ALA A 50 -28.79 -11.68 19.67
CA ALA A 50 -27.56 -11.39 20.40
C ALA A 50 -27.71 -10.26 21.42
N HIS A 51 -27.37 -10.54 22.67
CA HIS A 51 -27.39 -9.57 23.77
C HIS A 51 -26.13 -8.72 23.76
N ARG A 52 -26.26 -7.39 23.64
CA ARG A 52 -25.12 -6.46 23.61
C ARG A 52 -24.65 -6.05 25.01
N ARG A 53 -23.37 -6.25 25.30
CA ARG A 53 -22.61 -5.69 26.44
C ARG A 53 -21.56 -4.70 25.96
N GLU A 54 -21.03 -3.93 26.91
CA GLU A 54 -19.94 -2.98 26.69
C GLU A 54 -18.55 -3.61 26.94
N GLY A 55 -17.56 -3.18 26.15
CA GLY A 55 -16.14 -3.45 26.38
C GLY A 55 -15.56 -2.51 27.44
N TYR A 56 -14.22 -2.38 27.49
CA TYR A 56 -13.57 -1.19 28.05
C TYR A 56 -13.29 -0.14 26.97
N SER A 57 -13.23 -0.53 25.69
CA SER A 57 -13.34 0.40 24.57
C SER A 57 -14.81 0.79 24.37
N VAL A 58 -15.07 2.07 24.11
CA VAL A 58 -16.41 2.58 23.78
C VAL A 58 -16.86 2.22 22.36
N TYR A 59 -15.94 1.81 21.50
CA TYR A 59 -16.19 1.46 20.09
C TYR A 59 -16.39 -0.05 19.88
N ASN A 60 -15.65 -0.89 20.63
CA ASN A 60 -15.66 -2.34 20.46
C ASN A 60 -16.67 -2.97 21.42
N LYS A 61 -17.84 -3.33 20.89
CA LYS A 61 -18.96 -3.90 21.64
C LYS A 61 -18.81 -5.41 21.78
N VAL A 62 -19.40 -5.95 22.84
CA VAL A 62 -19.46 -7.39 23.10
C VAL A 62 -20.89 -7.88 22.83
N PHE A 63 -21.04 -9.03 22.20
CA PHE A 63 -22.32 -9.63 21.80
C PHE A 63 -22.37 -11.08 22.28
N ASP A 64 -23.22 -11.37 23.26
CA ASP A 64 -23.44 -12.72 23.79
C ASP A 64 -24.61 -13.40 23.06
N PHE A 65 -24.43 -14.65 22.62
CA PHE A 65 -25.50 -15.48 22.04
C PHE A 65 -25.19 -16.98 22.17
N GLU A 66 -26.10 -17.85 21.74
CA GLU A 66 -25.85 -19.29 21.60
C GLU A 66 -25.84 -19.71 20.13
N ALA A 67 -24.96 -20.65 19.76
CA ALA A 67 -24.83 -21.15 18.40
C ALA A 67 -24.31 -22.60 18.35
N LEU A 68 -24.57 -23.29 17.24
CA LEU A 68 -24.04 -24.62 16.96
C LEU A 68 -22.61 -24.53 16.39
N VAL A 69 -21.61 -24.83 17.22
CA VAL A 69 -20.19 -24.93 16.84
C VAL A 69 -19.84 -26.40 16.67
N ARG A 70 -19.42 -26.82 15.47
CA ARG A 70 -19.17 -28.23 15.11
C ARG A 70 -20.26 -29.19 15.64
N GLY A 71 -21.52 -28.86 15.36
CA GLY A 71 -22.70 -29.63 15.77
C GLY A 71 -23.10 -29.58 17.25
N LYS A 72 -22.39 -28.83 18.11
CA LYS A 72 -22.69 -28.72 19.56
C LYS A 72 -23.14 -27.31 19.93
N ASN A 73 -24.15 -27.18 20.78
CA ASN A 73 -24.54 -25.86 21.28
C ASN A 73 -23.46 -25.28 22.19
N ALA A 74 -23.11 -24.02 21.98
CA ALA A 74 -22.07 -23.30 22.70
C ALA A 74 -22.44 -21.83 22.89
N LYS A 75 -21.98 -21.25 24.01
CA LYS A 75 -22.12 -19.82 24.32
C LYS A 75 -21.03 -19.03 23.61
N MET A 76 -21.44 -18.07 22.81
CA MET A 76 -20.58 -17.24 21.98
C MET A 76 -20.45 -15.88 22.63
N VAL A 77 -19.22 -15.43 22.88
CA VAL A 77 -18.91 -14.03 23.20
C VAL A 77 -18.20 -13.45 21.99
N MET A 78 -18.93 -12.73 21.14
CA MET A 78 -18.35 -12.03 20.00
C MET A 78 -17.93 -10.63 20.42
N THR A 79 -16.70 -10.25 20.09
CA THR A 79 -16.15 -8.90 20.24
C THR A 79 -15.33 -8.57 19.00
N SER A 80 -14.75 -7.37 18.94
CA SER A 80 -13.78 -7.01 17.89
C SER A 80 -12.51 -6.38 18.45
N VAL A 81 -11.50 -6.33 17.59
CA VAL A 81 -10.44 -5.32 17.63
C VAL A 81 -10.80 -4.15 16.69
N SER A 82 -9.84 -3.33 16.30
CA SER A 82 -10.03 -2.18 15.39
C SER A 82 -8.94 -2.16 14.32
N GLY A 83 -8.72 -3.28 13.62
CA GLY A 83 -7.47 -3.54 12.90
C GLY A 83 -6.36 -4.00 13.86
N HIS A 84 -5.09 -3.74 13.50
CA HIS A 84 -3.93 -4.02 14.35
C HIS A 84 -4.03 -3.33 15.72
N MET A 85 -3.75 -4.08 16.78
CA MET A 85 -3.63 -3.55 18.13
C MET A 85 -2.17 -3.28 18.51
N MET A 86 -1.23 -3.98 17.87
CA MET A 86 0.20 -3.88 18.16
C MET A 86 0.96 -3.17 17.06
N GLN A 87 1.90 -2.32 17.47
CA GLN A 87 2.87 -1.71 16.58
C GLN A 87 4.26 -2.31 16.85
N LEU A 88 5.07 -2.46 15.81
CA LEU A 88 6.49 -2.73 15.94
C LEU A 88 7.25 -1.41 16.10
N ALA A 89 8.04 -1.27 17.15
CA ALA A 89 8.81 -0.05 17.42
C ALA A 89 10.23 -0.36 17.92
N PHE A 90 11.18 0.52 17.61
CA PHE A 90 12.50 0.49 18.23
C PHE A 90 12.43 0.77 19.74
N GLN A 91 13.40 0.26 20.51
CA GLN A 91 13.59 0.65 21.92
C GLN A 91 13.75 2.18 22.07
N VAL A 92 13.36 2.72 23.23
CA VAL A 92 13.31 4.17 23.50
C VAL A 92 14.65 4.87 23.24
N SER A 93 15.78 4.20 23.50
CA SER A 93 17.13 4.72 23.22
C SER A 93 17.41 5.04 21.74
N TYR A 94 16.62 4.50 20.81
CA TYR A 94 16.74 4.71 19.36
C TYR A 94 15.68 5.69 18.82
N LYS A 95 14.81 6.25 19.67
CA LYS A 95 13.73 7.16 19.21
C LYS A 95 14.19 8.55 18.81
N ASN A 96 15.14 9.16 19.53
CA ASN A 96 15.67 10.48 19.17
C ASN A 96 16.40 10.42 17.82
N TRP A 97 16.23 11.44 16.98
CA TRP A 97 16.82 11.50 15.63
C TRP A 97 18.25 12.05 15.63
N ARG A 98 18.54 13.06 16.44
CA ARG A 98 19.84 13.76 16.46
C ARG A 98 20.95 12.96 17.15
N THR A 99 20.61 12.14 18.14
CA THR A 99 21.56 11.36 18.95
C THR A 99 21.75 9.91 18.49
N VAL A 100 21.17 9.51 17.36
CA VAL A 100 21.15 8.11 16.88
C VAL A 100 21.58 8.08 15.43
N ASP A 101 22.76 7.51 15.17
CA ASP A 101 23.21 7.18 13.81
C ASP A 101 22.13 6.34 13.10
N PRO A 102 21.54 6.80 11.98
CA PRO A 102 20.51 6.05 11.27
C PRO A 102 20.99 4.69 10.75
N ARG A 103 22.30 4.49 10.52
CA ARG A 103 22.88 3.18 10.18
C ARG A 103 22.63 2.14 11.27
N SER A 104 22.61 2.54 12.54
CA SER A 104 22.38 1.64 13.67
C SER A 104 20.97 1.04 13.70
N LEU A 105 20.00 1.66 13.01
CA LEU A 105 18.61 1.20 12.97
C LEU A 105 18.43 -0.10 12.16
N PHE A 106 19.36 -0.45 11.28
CA PHE A 106 19.38 -1.76 10.63
C PHE A 106 19.58 -2.90 11.64
N ASP A 107 20.35 -2.67 12.71
CA ASP A 107 20.68 -3.68 13.73
C ASP A 107 19.92 -3.49 15.05
N ALA A 108 19.26 -2.33 15.24
CA ALA A 108 18.65 -1.94 16.51
C ALA A 108 17.54 -2.92 16.97
N PRO A 109 17.41 -3.17 18.29
CA PRO A 109 16.34 -4.01 18.82
C PRO A 109 14.96 -3.36 18.65
N VAL A 110 14.04 -4.11 18.07
CA VAL A 110 12.62 -3.78 17.93
C VAL A 110 11.77 -4.60 18.90
N LYS A 111 10.58 -4.09 19.24
CA LYS A 111 9.61 -4.72 20.15
C LYS A 111 8.21 -4.51 19.58
N LYS A 112 7.45 -5.60 19.36
CA LYS A 112 6.02 -5.52 19.04
C LYS A 112 5.24 -5.35 20.34
N GLY A 113 4.29 -4.42 20.39
CA GLY A 113 3.54 -4.12 21.62
C GLY A 113 2.28 -3.30 21.36
N VAL A 114 1.31 -3.41 22.28
CA VAL A 114 -0.01 -2.76 22.15
C VAL A 114 0.12 -1.25 22.36
N SER A 115 -0.40 -0.44 21.42
CA SER A 115 -0.45 1.02 21.54
C SER A 115 -1.44 1.47 22.63
N ALA A 116 -1.23 2.65 23.20
CA ALA A 116 -1.97 3.12 24.39
C ALA A 116 -3.50 3.09 24.20
N ASP A 117 -3.97 3.51 23.03
CA ASP A 117 -5.40 3.60 22.67
C ASP A 117 -6.06 2.23 22.44
N TYR A 118 -5.26 1.18 22.26
CA TYR A 118 -5.72 -0.21 22.14
C TYR A 118 -5.63 -1.00 23.46
N GLU A 119 -5.03 -0.46 24.51
CA GLU A 119 -5.05 -1.04 25.87
C GLU A 119 -6.47 -1.29 26.43
N PRO A 120 -7.53 -0.49 26.12
CA PRO A 120 -8.92 -0.86 26.44
C PRO A 120 -9.43 -2.08 25.67
N ILE A 121 -9.01 -2.29 24.41
CA ILE A 121 -9.40 -3.47 23.62
C ILE A 121 -8.72 -4.71 24.21
N LYS A 122 -7.40 -4.67 24.38
CA LYS A 122 -6.59 -5.72 25.02
C LYS A 122 -7.16 -6.11 26.38
N ARG A 123 -7.44 -5.16 27.29
CA ARG A 123 -8.08 -5.45 28.59
C ARG A 123 -9.47 -6.11 28.45
N THR A 124 -10.19 -5.84 27.36
CA THR A 124 -11.47 -6.51 27.07
C THR A 124 -11.26 -7.96 26.64
N LEU A 125 -10.27 -8.24 25.78
CA LEU A 125 -9.87 -9.61 25.41
C LEU A 125 -9.43 -10.41 26.64
N GLU A 126 -8.55 -9.83 27.46
CA GLU A 126 -8.12 -10.44 28.73
C GLU A 126 -9.30 -10.71 29.69
N ARG A 127 -10.31 -9.81 29.75
CA ARG A 127 -11.49 -9.99 30.60
C ARG A 127 -12.31 -11.18 30.15
N GLU A 128 -12.69 -11.24 28.88
CA GLU A 128 -13.59 -12.26 28.37
C GLU A 128 -12.91 -13.64 28.25
N VAL A 129 -11.61 -13.70 27.91
CA VAL A 129 -10.87 -14.97 27.77
C VAL A 129 -10.79 -15.74 29.08
N ARG A 130 -10.74 -15.05 30.24
CA ARG A 130 -10.80 -15.67 31.59
C ARG A 130 -12.04 -16.55 31.76
N GLY A 131 -13.17 -16.20 31.15
CA GLY A 131 -14.42 -16.98 31.20
C GLY A 131 -14.57 -18.09 30.15
N CYS A 132 -13.74 -18.13 29.11
CA CYS A 132 -13.95 -18.99 27.93
C CYS A 132 -13.08 -20.27 27.93
N GLN A 133 -13.53 -21.31 27.21
CA GLN A 133 -12.83 -22.59 27.02
C GLN A 133 -12.19 -22.73 25.63
N GLY A 134 -12.36 -21.75 24.75
CA GLY A 134 -11.69 -21.67 23.45
C GLY A 134 -11.77 -20.27 22.85
N LEU A 135 -10.91 -20.01 21.86
CA LEU A 135 -10.82 -18.79 21.07
C LEU A 135 -11.11 -19.11 19.60
N ILE A 136 -11.94 -18.29 18.94
CA ILE A 136 -12.22 -18.37 17.50
C ILE A 136 -11.88 -17.02 16.86
N ILE A 137 -10.94 -17.02 15.92
CA ILE A 137 -10.53 -15.85 15.16
C ILE A 137 -11.48 -15.65 13.96
N TRP A 138 -12.01 -14.43 13.85
CA TRP A 138 -12.96 -13.93 12.85
C TRP A 138 -12.47 -12.62 12.20
N THR A 139 -11.16 -12.38 12.19
CA THR A 139 -10.56 -11.34 11.34
C THR A 139 -10.85 -11.61 9.87
N ASP A 140 -10.63 -10.66 8.97
CA ASP A 140 -10.77 -10.96 7.54
C ASP A 140 -9.70 -11.99 7.10
N CYS A 141 -9.89 -12.64 5.96
CA CYS A 141 -9.11 -13.83 5.56
C CYS A 141 -7.99 -13.51 4.56
N ASP A 142 -7.26 -12.44 4.79
CA ASP A 142 -5.98 -12.09 4.15
C ASP A 142 -4.80 -12.26 5.13
N ARG A 143 -3.58 -11.88 4.70
CA ARG A 143 -2.37 -12.04 5.53
C ARG A 143 -2.37 -11.09 6.73
N GLU A 144 -2.85 -9.87 6.56
CA GLU A 144 -2.99 -8.87 7.63
C GLU A 144 -3.99 -9.39 8.68
N GLY A 145 -5.14 -9.91 8.26
CA GLY A 145 -6.12 -10.56 9.12
C GLY A 145 -5.59 -11.80 9.85
N GLU A 146 -4.70 -12.61 9.26
CA GLU A 146 -3.97 -13.65 10.00
C GLU A 146 -3.02 -13.03 11.05
N ASN A 147 -2.28 -11.96 10.71
CA ASN A 147 -1.36 -11.32 11.64
C ASN A 147 -2.07 -10.69 12.86
N ILE A 148 -3.17 -9.95 12.62
CA ILE A 148 -4.08 -9.45 13.66
C ILE A 148 -4.66 -10.62 14.46
N GLY A 149 -4.96 -11.75 13.80
CA GLY A 149 -5.32 -13.01 14.45
C GLY A 149 -4.28 -13.47 15.47
N TYR A 150 -2.99 -13.40 15.14
CA TYR A 150 -1.89 -13.72 16.06
C TYR A 150 -1.72 -12.70 17.20
N GLU A 151 -1.91 -11.40 16.96
CA GLU A 151 -1.94 -10.40 18.05
C GLU A 151 -3.03 -10.70 19.09
N ILE A 152 -4.23 -11.10 18.63
CA ILE A 152 -5.34 -11.52 19.49
C ILE A 152 -4.97 -12.80 20.25
N ILE A 153 -4.34 -13.77 19.57
CA ILE A 153 -3.90 -15.04 20.17
C ILE A 153 -2.89 -14.81 21.29
N ASP A 154 -1.91 -13.94 21.09
CA ASP A 154 -0.85 -13.70 22.07
C ASP A 154 -1.37 -12.97 23.32
N VAL A 155 -2.24 -11.95 23.14
CA VAL A 155 -2.97 -11.33 24.27
C VAL A 155 -3.81 -12.36 25.03
N CYS A 156 -4.50 -13.26 24.32
CA CYS A 156 -5.31 -14.30 24.96
C CYS A 156 -4.46 -15.36 25.67
N ARG A 157 -3.32 -15.77 25.08
CA ARG A 157 -2.42 -16.79 25.63
C ARG A 157 -1.59 -16.28 26.81
N ALA A 158 -1.28 -14.99 26.88
CA ALA A 158 -0.70 -14.38 28.08
C ALA A 158 -1.57 -14.60 29.34
N ILE A 159 -2.89 -14.73 29.17
CA ILE A 159 -3.86 -15.00 30.25
C ILE A 159 -4.21 -16.50 30.37
N LYS A 160 -4.24 -17.24 29.26
CA LYS A 160 -4.48 -18.69 29.21
C LYS A 160 -3.58 -19.36 28.16
N PRO A 161 -2.35 -19.79 28.50
CA PRO A 161 -1.40 -20.33 27.52
C PRO A 161 -1.95 -21.53 26.74
N ASN A 162 -2.70 -22.41 27.43
CA ASN A 162 -3.24 -23.65 26.88
C ASN A 162 -4.66 -23.49 26.28
N ILE A 163 -5.10 -22.28 25.93
CA ILE A 163 -6.43 -22.11 25.30
C ILE A 163 -6.46 -22.72 23.89
N PRO A 164 -7.44 -23.58 23.56
CA PRO A 164 -7.67 -24.03 22.20
C PRO A 164 -8.03 -22.85 21.30
N VAL A 165 -7.28 -22.69 20.21
CA VAL A 165 -7.49 -21.64 19.20
C VAL A 165 -8.04 -22.28 17.93
N TYR A 166 -8.96 -21.59 17.27
CA TYR A 166 -9.55 -21.99 16.00
C TYR A 166 -9.63 -20.79 15.06
N ARG A 167 -9.61 -21.05 13.75
CA ARG A 167 -9.82 -20.03 12.72
C ARG A 167 -11.17 -20.26 12.03
N ALA A 168 -11.99 -19.21 11.94
CA ALA A 168 -13.12 -19.17 11.03
C ALA A 168 -12.65 -18.60 9.68
N THR A 169 -12.84 -19.37 8.60
CA THR A 169 -12.48 -18.97 7.23
C THR A 169 -13.73 -18.66 6.43
N PHE A 170 -13.80 -17.46 5.84
CA PHE A 170 -14.95 -16.95 5.10
C PHE A 170 -14.50 -15.87 4.10
N SER A 171 -15.23 -15.74 3.00
CA SER A 171 -14.95 -14.77 1.91
C SER A 171 -16.10 -13.78 1.69
N GLU A 172 -17.09 -13.80 2.58
CA GLU A 172 -18.35 -13.07 2.51
C GLU A 172 -19.04 -13.11 3.88
N ILE A 173 -19.66 -11.99 4.31
CA ILE A 173 -20.39 -11.92 5.59
C ILE A 173 -21.88 -12.26 5.35
N THR A 174 -22.15 -13.49 4.93
CA THR A 174 -23.53 -14.00 4.71
C THR A 174 -23.90 -15.13 5.66
N THR A 175 -25.20 -15.32 5.87
CA THR A 175 -25.78 -16.36 6.75
C THR A 175 -25.26 -17.77 6.47
N VAL A 176 -24.97 -18.08 5.20
CA VAL A 176 -24.49 -19.41 4.77
C VAL A 176 -23.00 -19.54 5.11
N ALA A 177 -22.18 -18.57 4.72
CA ALA A 177 -20.74 -18.58 4.94
C ALA A 177 -20.36 -18.64 6.43
N VAL A 178 -20.93 -17.77 7.28
CA VAL A 178 -20.58 -17.75 8.72
C VAL A 178 -21.04 -19.03 9.45
N ARG A 179 -22.11 -19.68 9.00
CA ARG A 179 -22.55 -20.97 9.56
C ARG A 179 -21.69 -22.14 9.08
N ARG A 180 -21.24 -22.12 7.81
CA ARG A 180 -20.25 -23.05 7.26
C ARG A 180 -18.94 -22.98 8.04
N ALA A 181 -18.43 -21.77 8.26
CA ALA A 181 -17.19 -21.53 9.01
C ALA A 181 -17.24 -22.13 10.43
N LEU A 182 -18.37 -22.03 11.15
CA LEU A 182 -18.53 -22.66 12.47
C LEU A 182 -18.55 -24.20 12.48
N GLN A 183 -18.83 -24.86 11.35
CA GLN A 183 -18.69 -26.31 11.24
C GLN A 183 -17.29 -26.71 10.76
N GLN A 184 -16.66 -25.87 9.91
CA GLN A 184 -15.40 -26.14 9.22
C GLN A 184 -14.20 -25.36 9.81
N LEU A 185 -14.27 -25.00 11.10
CA LEU A 185 -13.21 -24.27 11.80
C LEU A 185 -11.82 -24.90 11.59
N GLY A 186 -10.85 -24.10 11.13
CA GLY A 186 -9.46 -24.50 10.89
C GLY A 186 -8.53 -24.20 12.06
N GLN A 187 -7.25 -24.06 11.74
CA GLN A 187 -6.22 -23.43 12.58
C GLN A 187 -5.75 -22.14 11.92
N PRO A 188 -5.31 -21.13 12.69
CA PRO A 188 -4.65 -19.95 12.14
C PRO A 188 -3.28 -20.34 11.55
N ASP A 189 -2.81 -19.58 10.56
CA ASP A 189 -1.58 -19.88 9.81
C ASP A 189 -0.46 -18.89 10.18
N LYS A 190 0.48 -19.35 11.02
CA LYS A 190 1.61 -18.49 11.43
C LYS A 190 2.45 -18.05 10.24
N ARG A 191 2.52 -18.79 9.12
CA ARG A 191 3.36 -18.43 7.97
C ARG A 191 2.91 -17.13 7.30
N GLN A 192 1.61 -16.91 7.22
CA GLN A 192 1.04 -15.66 6.70
C GLN A 192 1.31 -14.50 7.67
N SER A 193 1.13 -14.74 8.97
CA SER A 193 1.51 -13.78 10.00
C SER A 193 3.02 -13.47 10.00
N ASP A 194 3.91 -14.47 9.86
CA ASP A 194 5.37 -14.32 9.78
C ASP A 194 5.77 -13.45 8.59
N ALA A 195 5.15 -13.63 7.43
CA ALA A 195 5.40 -12.79 6.26
C ALA A 195 5.03 -11.32 6.52
N VAL A 196 3.92 -11.05 7.22
CA VAL A 196 3.53 -9.67 7.62
C VAL A 196 4.48 -9.11 8.68
N ASP A 197 4.91 -9.91 9.66
CA ASP A 197 5.89 -9.48 10.67
C ASP A 197 7.23 -9.12 10.00
N VAL A 198 7.70 -9.92 9.02
CA VAL A 198 8.92 -9.65 8.22
C VAL A 198 8.77 -8.41 7.33
N ARG A 199 7.61 -8.22 6.67
CA ARG A 199 7.29 -7.00 5.92
C ARG A 199 7.39 -5.76 6.80
N THR A 200 6.70 -5.79 7.94
CA THR A 200 6.64 -4.70 8.92
C THR A 200 8.03 -4.38 9.48
N GLU A 201 8.85 -5.39 9.78
CA GLU A 201 10.20 -5.15 10.32
C GLU A 201 11.17 -4.59 9.27
N LEU A 202 11.16 -5.11 8.04
CA LEU A 202 12.02 -4.55 6.99
C LEU A 202 11.62 -3.11 6.67
N ASP A 203 10.33 -2.85 6.43
CA ASP A 203 9.84 -1.52 6.07
C ASP A 203 10.07 -0.50 7.21
N LEU A 204 9.95 -0.90 8.49
CA LEU A 204 10.36 -0.08 9.64
C LEU A 204 11.87 0.24 9.63
N ARG A 205 12.72 -0.78 9.44
CA ARG A 205 14.20 -0.62 9.47
C ARG A 205 14.69 0.25 8.32
N THR A 206 14.34 -0.10 7.09
CA THR A 206 14.78 0.62 5.88
C THR A 206 14.16 2.01 5.82
N GLY A 207 12.87 2.11 6.15
CA GLY A 207 12.14 3.38 6.18
C GLY A 207 12.77 4.35 7.17
N ALA A 208 12.97 3.94 8.43
CA ALA A 208 13.54 4.81 9.45
C ALA A 208 15.00 5.19 9.16
N ALA A 209 15.86 4.24 8.76
CA ALA A 209 17.27 4.51 8.49
C ALA A 209 17.46 5.55 7.37
N ILE A 210 16.86 5.31 6.19
CA ILE A 210 17.06 6.17 5.03
C ILE A 210 16.30 7.50 5.21
N THR A 211 15.07 7.48 5.74
CA THR A 211 14.30 8.72 6.02
C THR A 211 15.05 9.66 6.95
N ARG A 212 15.57 9.15 8.09
CA ARG A 212 16.28 10.00 9.06
C ARG A 212 17.53 10.63 8.45
N PHE A 213 18.33 9.82 7.74
CA PHE A 213 19.55 10.29 7.10
C PHE A 213 19.28 11.41 6.10
N GLN A 214 18.39 11.19 5.12
CA GLN A 214 18.14 12.16 4.06
C GLN A 214 17.35 13.38 4.56
N THR A 215 16.39 13.22 5.47
CA THR A 215 15.64 14.35 6.06
C THR A 215 16.59 15.26 6.83
N MET A 216 17.37 14.73 7.77
CA MET A 216 18.31 15.55 8.55
C MET A 216 19.43 16.16 7.71
N ARG A 217 19.81 15.53 6.59
CA ARG A 217 20.78 16.13 5.65
C ARG A 217 20.15 17.28 4.87
N LEU A 218 19.02 17.04 4.21
CA LEU A 218 18.40 18.01 3.30
C LEU A 218 17.82 19.20 4.05
N GLN A 219 17.33 19.02 5.29
CA GLN A 219 16.95 20.15 6.17
C GLN A 219 18.14 21.05 6.54
N ARG A 220 19.36 20.50 6.66
CA ARG A 220 20.59 21.27 6.94
C ARG A 220 21.16 21.96 5.70
N LEU A 221 21.05 21.32 4.53
CA LEU A 221 21.56 21.87 3.27
C LEU A 221 20.60 22.83 2.59
N PHE A 222 19.29 22.71 2.81
CA PHE A 222 18.26 23.52 2.14
C PHE A 222 17.24 24.08 3.15
N PRO A 223 17.69 24.87 4.14
CA PRO A 223 16.84 25.31 5.24
C PRO A 223 15.69 26.23 4.78
N GLU A 224 15.81 26.94 3.66
CA GLU A 224 14.74 27.84 3.20
C GLU A 224 13.53 27.09 2.65
N LYS A 225 13.75 25.93 2.00
CA LYS A 225 12.69 25.19 1.29
C LYS A 225 12.43 23.79 1.83
N ILE A 226 13.26 23.26 2.73
CA ILE A 226 13.15 21.88 3.25
C ILE A 226 13.11 21.78 4.79
N ALA A 227 13.43 22.81 5.56
CA ALA A 227 13.52 22.72 7.03
C ALA A 227 12.27 22.09 7.72
N ASP A 228 11.07 22.38 7.24
CA ASP A 228 9.79 21.86 7.76
C ASP A 228 9.37 20.48 7.21
N LYS A 229 10.10 19.93 6.22
CA LYS A 229 9.64 18.79 5.41
C LYS A 229 10.29 17.46 5.78
N LEU A 230 9.45 16.50 6.11
CA LEU A 230 9.81 15.11 6.36
C LEU A 230 10.02 14.33 5.04
N ILE A 231 11.27 14.17 4.63
CA ILE A 231 11.68 13.50 3.39
C ILE A 231 11.70 11.97 3.59
N SER A 232 10.52 11.36 3.60
CA SER A 232 10.30 9.91 3.69
C SER A 232 11.01 9.06 2.63
N TYR A 233 11.51 7.90 3.04
CA TYR A 233 11.85 6.75 2.20
C TYR A 233 10.93 5.57 2.55
N GLY A 234 10.53 4.81 1.53
CA GLY A 234 9.85 3.53 1.70
C GLY A 234 10.23 2.57 0.57
N SER A 235 10.42 1.29 0.90
CA SER A 235 10.99 0.28 0.00
C SER A 235 10.18 0.09 -1.30
N CYS A 236 8.84 0.20 -1.23
CA CYS A 236 7.95 0.23 -2.39
C CYS A 236 7.56 1.66 -2.82
N GLN A 237 7.61 2.62 -1.90
CA GLN A 237 7.27 4.03 -2.15
C GLN A 237 8.15 4.64 -3.25
N ILE A 238 9.47 4.42 -3.18
CA ILE A 238 10.42 5.01 -4.12
C ILE A 238 10.38 4.38 -5.53
N PRO A 239 10.29 3.05 -5.72
CA PRO A 239 9.98 2.46 -7.03
C PRO A 239 8.65 2.91 -7.63
N THR A 240 7.61 3.13 -6.80
CA THR A 240 6.30 3.60 -7.27
C THR A 240 6.36 5.05 -7.79
N LEU A 241 7.11 5.93 -7.09
CA LEU A 241 7.50 7.25 -7.59
C LEU A 241 8.34 7.13 -8.87
N GLY A 242 9.23 6.14 -8.93
CA GLY A 242 10.10 5.86 -10.07
C GLY A 242 9.36 5.72 -11.40
N PHE A 243 8.24 5.00 -11.44
CA PHE A 243 7.43 4.89 -12.66
C PHE A 243 6.86 6.24 -13.14
N VAL A 244 6.45 7.12 -12.23
CA VAL A 244 5.90 8.44 -12.57
C VAL A 244 7.00 9.39 -13.05
N ALA A 245 8.16 9.37 -12.39
CA ALA A 245 9.34 10.13 -12.81
C ALA A 245 9.91 9.62 -14.14
N GLU A 246 9.97 8.31 -14.36
CA GLU A 246 10.45 7.69 -15.60
C GLU A 246 9.57 8.08 -16.79
N ARG A 247 8.24 7.95 -16.71
CA ARG A 247 7.33 8.47 -17.74
C ARG A 247 7.51 9.97 -17.98
N TYR A 248 7.71 10.76 -16.92
CA TYR A 248 7.93 12.19 -17.08
C TYR A 248 9.23 12.48 -17.87
N LYS A 249 10.32 11.74 -17.63
CA LYS A 249 11.56 11.84 -18.43
C LYS A 249 11.42 11.27 -19.84
N GLU A 250 10.64 10.20 -20.06
CA GLU A 250 10.28 9.71 -21.40
C GLU A 250 9.59 10.81 -22.23
N ILE A 251 8.85 11.72 -21.59
CA ILE A 251 8.17 12.86 -22.23
C ILE A 251 9.14 14.04 -22.42
N GLU A 252 9.92 14.42 -21.39
CA GLU A 252 10.91 15.51 -21.49
C GLU A 252 11.99 15.23 -22.56
N ALA A 253 12.37 13.97 -22.76
CA ALA A 253 13.37 13.55 -23.75
C ALA A 253 12.78 13.23 -25.14
N PHE A 254 11.47 13.31 -25.33
CA PHE A 254 10.81 12.94 -26.58
C PHE A 254 11.03 13.98 -27.68
N VAL A 255 11.70 13.58 -28.76
CA VAL A 255 11.81 14.40 -29.98
C VAL A 255 10.70 14.01 -30.95
N SER A 256 9.85 14.98 -31.29
CA SER A 256 8.80 14.82 -32.30
C SER A 256 9.40 14.72 -33.70
N GLU A 257 9.13 13.60 -34.38
CA GLU A 257 9.53 13.36 -35.76
C GLU A 257 8.32 13.57 -36.71
N PRO A 258 8.45 14.37 -37.78
CA PRO A 258 7.41 14.48 -38.79
C PRO A 258 7.32 13.18 -39.60
N PHE A 259 6.10 12.84 -40.04
CA PHE A 259 5.84 11.69 -40.89
C PHE A 259 4.76 11.99 -41.91
N TRP A 260 4.77 11.24 -43.00
CA TRP A 260 3.78 11.35 -44.08
C TRP A 260 3.11 10.01 -44.32
N LYS A 261 1.80 10.04 -44.57
CA LYS A 261 1.04 8.89 -45.07
C LYS A 261 0.25 9.29 -46.31
N ILE A 262 0.08 8.37 -47.25
CA ILE A 262 -0.94 8.54 -48.28
C ILE A 262 -2.31 8.30 -47.63
N LYS A 263 -3.21 9.27 -47.76
CA LYS A 263 -4.60 9.23 -47.29
C LYS A 263 -5.48 9.01 -48.52
N VAL A 264 -6.33 7.99 -48.47
CA VAL A 264 -7.28 7.64 -49.54
C VAL A 264 -8.70 7.64 -48.96
N LEU A 265 -9.57 8.50 -49.48
CA LEU A 265 -10.99 8.55 -49.13
C LEU A 265 -11.88 8.17 -50.32
N HIS A 266 -13.02 7.56 -50.03
CA HIS A 266 -14.09 7.32 -51.00
C HIS A 266 -15.45 7.62 -50.36
N THR A 267 -16.17 8.57 -50.95
CA THR A 267 -17.43 9.11 -50.45
C THR A 267 -18.56 8.83 -51.43
N ILE A 268 -19.64 8.23 -50.93
CA ILE A 268 -20.90 7.97 -51.65
C ILE A 268 -22.02 8.26 -50.66
N ASP A 269 -23.06 8.99 -51.07
CA ASP A 269 -24.25 9.30 -50.27
C ASP A 269 -23.90 9.70 -48.82
N ASP A 270 -23.08 10.75 -48.70
CA ASP A 270 -22.47 11.34 -47.50
C ASP A 270 -21.57 10.44 -46.62
N LEU A 271 -21.65 9.12 -46.76
CA LEU A 271 -20.77 8.19 -46.06
C LEU A 271 -19.35 8.22 -46.67
N THR A 272 -18.37 8.58 -45.86
CA THR A 272 -16.95 8.64 -46.25
C THR A 272 -16.15 7.48 -45.67
N VAL A 273 -15.42 6.74 -46.52
CA VAL A 273 -14.59 5.59 -46.14
C VAL A 273 -13.10 5.94 -46.29
N GLU A 274 -12.36 6.01 -45.18
CA GLU A 274 -10.89 6.08 -45.20
C GLU A 274 -10.27 4.68 -45.38
N PHE A 275 -9.40 4.56 -46.38
CA PHE A 275 -8.55 3.40 -46.63
C PHE A 275 -7.15 3.64 -46.05
N ASN A 276 -6.72 2.77 -45.14
CA ASN A 276 -5.44 2.89 -44.43
C ASN A 276 -4.32 2.27 -45.27
N TRP A 277 -3.28 3.05 -45.57
CA TRP A 277 -2.11 2.59 -46.33
C TRP A 277 -1.36 1.48 -45.59
N ALA A 278 -1.02 0.39 -46.30
CA ALA A 278 -0.37 -0.79 -45.71
C ALA A 278 1.04 -0.52 -45.18
N ARG A 279 1.71 0.53 -45.69
CA ARG A 279 3.00 1.02 -45.15
C ARG A 279 2.85 1.83 -43.86
N ASN A 280 1.61 2.12 -43.43
CA ASN A 280 1.24 2.99 -42.31
C ASN A 280 1.68 4.46 -42.49
N ARG A 281 2.99 4.73 -42.46
CA ARG A 281 3.62 6.05 -42.62
C ARG A 281 5.10 5.93 -42.98
N LEU A 282 5.64 6.96 -43.62
CA LEU A 282 7.07 7.14 -43.88
C LEU A 282 7.60 8.38 -43.14
N PHE A 283 8.87 8.35 -42.74
CA PHE A 283 9.60 9.47 -42.13
C PHE A 283 10.45 10.27 -43.14
N ASP A 284 10.31 9.94 -44.42
CA ASP A 284 10.94 10.64 -45.53
C ASP A 284 9.83 11.20 -46.44
N LYS A 285 9.88 12.52 -46.69
CA LYS A 285 8.84 13.23 -47.44
C LYS A 285 8.92 12.95 -48.93
N GLU A 286 10.12 13.01 -49.51
CA GLU A 286 10.36 12.81 -50.94
C GLU A 286 9.96 11.38 -51.36
N ALA A 287 10.30 10.38 -50.54
CA ALA A 287 9.85 9.01 -50.76
C ALA A 287 8.31 8.89 -50.73
N CYS A 288 7.63 9.56 -49.79
CA CYS A 288 6.18 9.52 -49.69
C CYS A 288 5.47 10.30 -50.82
N GLU A 289 6.06 11.40 -51.28
CA GLU A 289 5.62 12.17 -52.46
C GLU A 289 5.82 11.36 -53.74
N ASN A 290 6.91 10.61 -53.89
CA ASN A 290 7.11 9.68 -55.01
C ASN A 290 6.05 8.56 -55.06
N TYR A 291 5.69 7.95 -53.92
CA TYR A 291 4.59 6.99 -53.87
C TYR A 291 3.23 7.64 -54.20
N LEU A 292 2.99 8.88 -53.78
CA LEU A 292 1.77 9.62 -54.14
C LEU A 292 1.71 9.93 -55.64
N LEU A 293 2.82 10.37 -56.25
CA LEU A 293 2.90 10.61 -57.69
C LEU A 293 2.59 9.34 -58.51
N LEU A 294 3.09 8.18 -58.07
CA LEU A 294 2.71 6.88 -58.66
C LEU A 294 1.20 6.62 -58.52
N CYS A 295 0.62 6.84 -57.33
CA CYS A 295 -0.81 6.64 -57.10
C CYS A 295 -1.69 7.58 -57.96
N LEU A 296 -1.23 8.80 -58.24
CA LEU A 296 -1.96 9.77 -59.06
C LEU A 296 -1.81 9.52 -60.57
N ALA A 297 -0.68 8.93 -61.01
CA ALA A 297 -0.36 8.73 -62.42
C ALA A 297 -1.10 7.58 -63.11
N GLU A 298 -1.70 6.65 -62.36
CA GLU A 298 -2.60 5.62 -62.91
C GLU A 298 -3.85 6.26 -63.56
N PRO A 299 -4.35 5.72 -64.68
CA PRO A 299 -5.55 6.24 -65.33
C PRO A 299 -6.81 5.89 -64.53
N ASP A 300 -7.70 6.87 -64.42
CA ASP A 300 -9.03 6.74 -63.83
C ASP A 300 -9.83 5.57 -64.48
N PRO A 301 -10.51 4.69 -63.73
CA PRO A 301 -10.59 4.61 -62.26
C PRO A 301 -9.35 3.95 -61.61
N ARG A 302 -8.69 4.70 -60.71
CA ARG A 302 -7.41 4.37 -60.06
C ARG A 302 -7.44 3.14 -59.16
N ALA A 303 -8.47 2.99 -58.33
CA ALA A 303 -8.49 1.99 -57.26
C ALA A 303 -9.12 0.68 -57.71
N LEU A 304 -8.38 -0.43 -57.56
CA LEU A 304 -8.85 -1.79 -57.81
C LEU A 304 -9.10 -2.52 -56.48
N VAL A 305 -10.30 -3.05 -56.27
CA VAL A 305 -10.62 -3.91 -55.13
C VAL A 305 -10.04 -5.31 -55.36
N GLU A 306 -8.96 -5.65 -54.64
CA GLU A 306 -8.29 -6.95 -54.74
C GLU A 306 -8.97 -8.06 -53.92
N SER A 307 -9.63 -7.69 -52.82
CA SER A 307 -10.43 -8.64 -52.05
C SER A 307 -11.37 -7.94 -51.07
N VAL A 308 -12.54 -8.56 -50.88
CA VAL A 308 -13.50 -8.22 -49.83
C VAL A 308 -13.71 -9.45 -48.97
N THR A 309 -13.34 -9.38 -47.69
CA THR A 309 -13.40 -10.52 -46.77
C THR A 309 -14.21 -10.17 -45.52
N VAL A 310 -15.37 -10.81 -45.37
CA VAL A 310 -16.17 -10.76 -44.15
C VAL A 310 -15.69 -11.85 -43.18
N LYS A 311 -15.41 -11.49 -41.92
CA LYS A 311 -14.97 -12.40 -40.86
C LYS A 311 -15.86 -12.24 -39.62
N PRO A 312 -16.24 -13.32 -38.92
CA PRO A 312 -16.92 -13.19 -37.63
C PRO A 312 -15.98 -12.49 -36.62
N LYS A 313 -16.51 -11.49 -35.92
CA LYS A 313 -15.78 -10.70 -34.94
C LYS A 313 -16.51 -10.79 -33.61
N HIS A 314 -15.76 -11.10 -32.55
CA HIS A 314 -16.27 -11.09 -31.19
C HIS A 314 -15.62 -9.96 -30.40
N LYS A 315 -16.39 -9.31 -29.54
CA LYS A 315 -15.83 -8.55 -28.42
C LYS A 315 -16.11 -9.32 -27.13
N TRP A 316 -15.04 -9.79 -26.50
CA TRP A 316 -15.14 -10.63 -25.31
C TRP A 316 -15.66 -9.84 -24.10
N ARG A 317 -16.55 -10.47 -23.33
CA ARG A 317 -17.00 -10.00 -22.02
C ARG A 317 -15.83 -9.96 -21.02
N PRO A 318 -15.92 -9.21 -19.90
CA PRO A 318 -14.84 -9.19 -18.92
C PRO A 318 -14.60 -10.57 -18.30
N THR A 319 -13.38 -10.80 -17.82
CA THR A 319 -13.07 -11.88 -16.87
C THR A 319 -13.67 -11.56 -15.50
N PRO A 320 -13.78 -12.52 -14.55
CA PRO A 320 -14.14 -12.20 -13.18
C PRO A 320 -13.23 -11.12 -12.56
N LEU A 321 -13.80 -10.31 -11.68
CA LEU A 321 -13.15 -9.13 -11.09
C LEU A 321 -12.15 -9.53 -10.00
N ASP A 322 -10.88 -9.19 -10.19
CA ASP A 322 -9.88 -9.17 -9.11
C ASP A 322 -9.71 -7.75 -8.55
N THR A 323 -8.97 -7.61 -7.44
CA THR A 323 -8.74 -6.30 -6.80
C THR A 323 -8.18 -5.28 -7.79
N VAL A 324 -7.24 -5.71 -8.62
CA VAL A 324 -6.44 -4.82 -9.45
C VAL A 324 -7.28 -4.25 -10.59
N GLU A 325 -8.11 -5.07 -11.25
CA GLU A 325 -9.10 -4.53 -12.20
C GLU A 325 -10.17 -3.69 -11.51
N MET A 326 -10.55 -3.96 -10.25
CA MET A 326 -11.48 -3.09 -9.51
C MET A 326 -10.88 -1.70 -9.27
N GLU A 327 -9.64 -1.60 -8.80
CA GLU A 327 -8.90 -0.33 -8.63
C GLU A 327 -8.75 0.40 -9.97
N LYS A 328 -8.28 -0.31 -11.02
CA LYS A 328 -8.09 0.25 -12.37
C LYS A 328 -9.42 0.67 -13.02
N LEU A 329 -10.56 0.05 -12.70
CA LEU A 329 -11.89 0.46 -13.18
C LEU A 329 -12.48 1.61 -12.35
N GLY A 330 -12.28 1.62 -11.03
CA GLY A 330 -12.65 2.74 -10.15
C GLY A 330 -12.02 4.05 -10.61
N SER A 331 -10.71 4.03 -10.87
CA SER A 331 -9.97 5.18 -11.43
C SER A 331 -10.44 5.54 -12.85
N ARG A 332 -10.39 4.61 -13.81
CA ARG A 332 -10.67 4.94 -15.23
C ARG A 332 -12.12 5.34 -15.47
N LYS A 333 -13.08 4.66 -14.84
CA LYS A 333 -14.53 4.72 -15.15
C LYS A 333 -15.34 5.50 -14.10
N LEU A 334 -15.05 5.34 -12.81
CA LEU A 334 -15.78 6.04 -11.73
C LEU A 334 -15.12 7.37 -11.31
N LYS A 335 -13.87 7.61 -11.73
CA LYS A 335 -13.04 8.76 -11.32
C LYS A 335 -12.79 8.82 -9.81
N LEU A 336 -12.69 7.66 -9.17
CA LEU A 336 -12.35 7.50 -7.76
C LEU A 336 -10.90 7.07 -7.61
N SER A 337 -10.23 7.47 -6.53
CA SER A 337 -8.88 6.98 -6.23
C SER A 337 -8.89 5.49 -5.87
N ALA A 338 -7.72 4.84 -5.88
CA ALA A 338 -7.61 3.45 -5.43
C ALA A 338 -7.95 3.32 -3.93
N LYS A 339 -7.40 4.19 -3.07
CA LYS A 339 -7.71 4.25 -1.61
C LYS A 339 -9.21 4.43 -1.37
N GLU A 340 -9.89 5.31 -2.09
CA GLU A 340 -11.34 5.51 -1.96
C GLU A 340 -12.13 4.28 -2.44
N THR A 341 -11.78 3.72 -3.61
CA THR A 341 -12.45 2.54 -4.17
C THR A 341 -12.37 1.35 -3.21
N MET A 342 -11.18 1.08 -2.65
CA MET A 342 -10.97 0.02 -1.66
C MET A 342 -11.71 0.30 -0.33
N THR A 343 -11.66 1.54 0.17
CA THR A 343 -12.39 1.95 1.39
C THR A 343 -13.90 1.70 1.24
N ILE A 344 -14.47 2.00 0.07
CA ILE A 344 -15.89 1.76 -0.22
C ILE A 344 -16.16 0.26 -0.37
N ALA A 345 -15.29 -0.50 -1.03
CA ALA A 345 -15.44 -1.93 -1.20
C ALA A 345 -15.41 -2.69 0.14
N GLU A 346 -14.48 -2.37 1.04
CA GLU A 346 -14.45 -2.92 2.41
C GLU A 346 -15.75 -2.62 3.19
N LYS A 347 -16.30 -1.42 3.01
CA LYS A 347 -17.56 -1.00 3.63
C LYS A 347 -18.78 -1.75 3.05
N LEU A 348 -18.79 -2.06 1.76
CA LEU A 348 -19.82 -2.88 1.10
C LEU A 348 -19.72 -4.36 1.52
N TYR A 349 -18.50 -4.90 1.63
CA TYR A 349 -18.24 -6.24 2.15
C TYR A 349 -18.66 -6.37 3.63
N THR A 350 -18.32 -5.39 4.48
CA THR A 350 -18.70 -5.37 5.91
C THR A 350 -20.24 -5.34 6.09
N LYS A 351 -20.96 -4.72 5.16
CA LYS A 351 -22.44 -4.72 5.11
C LYS A 351 -23.05 -5.99 4.50
N GLY A 352 -22.22 -6.89 3.96
CA GLY A 352 -22.65 -8.12 3.29
C GLY A 352 -23.31 -7.88 1.93
N PHE A 353 -22.84 -6.90 1.14
CA PHE A 353 -23.32 -6.63 -0.22
C PHE A 353 -22.43 -7.21 -1.33
N ILE A 354 -21.13 -7.32 -1.09
CA ILE A 354 -20.15 -7.96 -1.98
C ILE A 354 -19.34 -9.01 -1.22
N SER A 355 -18.62 -9.86 -1.95
CA SER A 355 -17.57 -10.71 -1.39
C SER A 355 -16.35 -9.88 -0.97
N TYR A 356 -15.39 -10.52 -0.30
CA TYR A 356 -14.18 -9.87 0.18
C TYR A 356 -13.40 -9.19 -0.96
N PRO A 357 -13.02 -7.90 -0.83
CA PRO A 357 -12.54 -7.10 -1.96
C PRO A 357 -11.03 -7.16 -2.18
N ARG A 358 -10.27 -7.86 -1.32
CA ARG A 358 -8.81 -8.06 -1.44
C ARG A 358 -8.54 -9.50 -1.87
N THR A 359 -8.46 -9.73 -3.17
CA THR A 359 -8.22 -11.04 -3.79
C THR A 359 -7.42 -10.90 -5.11
N GLU A 360 -6.54 -11.88 -5.37
CA GLU A 360 -5.87 -12.05 -6.68
C GLU A 360 -6.70 -12.95 -7.63
N THR A 361 -7.81 -13.54 -7.17
CA THR A 361 -8.57 -14.55 -7.91
C THR A 361 -9.46 -13.95 -8.99
N ASN A 362 -9.23 -14.34 -10.26
CA ASN A 362 -10.05 -13.96 -11.41
C ASN A 362 -10.71 -15.18 -12.11
N GLN A 363 -10.99 -16.24 -11.36
CA GLN A 363 -11.76 -17.41 -11.81
C GLN A 363 -12.74 -17.90 -10.74
N PHE A 364 -13.96 -18.28 -11.14
CA PHE A 364 -14.89 -19.04 -10.28
C PHE A 364 -14.62 -20.54 -10.42
N SER A 365 -14.69 -21.30 -9.33
CA SER A 365 -14.61 -22.77 -9.38
C SER A 365 -15.88 -23.37 -10.02
N LYS A 366 -15.81 -24.62 -10.47
CA LYS A 366 -16.95 -25.28 -11.17
C LYS A 366 -18.13 -25.60 -10.22
N GLU A 367 -17.82 -25.67 -8.94
CA GLU A 367 -18.72 -25.96 -7.82
C GLU A 367 -19.39 -24.69 -7.28
N PHE A 368 -18.95 -23.51 -7.76
CA PHE A 368 -19.43 -22.22 -7.28
C PHE A 368 -20.83 -21.90 -7.85
N ALA A 369 -21.82 -21.79 -6.97
CA ALA A 369 -23.23 -21.63 -7.35
C ALA A 369 -23.54 -20.20 -7.84
N LEU A 370 -23.29 -19.93 -9.13
CA LEU A 370 -23.51 -18.62 -9.75
C LEU A 370 -25.00 -18.26 -9.94
N ALA A 371 -25.86 -19.23 -10.21
CA ALA A 371 -27.27 -18.96 -10.54
C ALA A 371 -28.05 -18.21 -9.44
N PRO A 372 -27.99 -18.59 -8.14
CA PRO A 372 -28.65 -17.84 -7.07
C PRO A 372 -28.18 -16.38 -6.94
N LEU A 373 -26.92 -16.09 -7.31
CA LEU A 373 -26.36 -14.73 -7.24
C LEU A 373 -26.87 -13.85 -8.39
N VAL A 374 -27.06 -14.43 -9.58
CA VAL A 374 -27.71 -13.76 -10.72
C VAL A 374 -29.21 -13.60 -10.48
N GLU A 375 -29.88 -14.64 -9.98
CA GLU A 375 -31.31 -14.66 -9.66
C GLU A 375 -31.66 -13.53 -8.67
N MET A 376 -30.84 -13.32 -7.64
CA MET A 376 -31.03 -12.23 -6.67
C MET A 376 -30.96 -10.82 -7.29
N GLN A 377 -30.31 -10.65 -8.45
CA GLN A 377 -30.21 -9.37 -9.14
C GLN A 377 -31.39 -9.08 -10.09
N THR A 378 -32.28 -10.05 -10.32
CA THR A 378 -33.48 -9.90 -11.18
C THR A 378 -34.45 -8.81 -10.69
N GLY A 379 -34.48 -8.53 -9.38
CA GLY A 379 -35.33 -7.50 -8.79
C GLY A 379 -34.85 -6.05 -9.03
N HIS A 380 -33.62 -5.82 -9.50
CA HIS A 380 -33.11 -4.45 -9.67
C HIS A 380 -33.66 -3.78 -10.95
N ARG A 381 -34.19 -2.56 -10.82
CA ARG A 381 -34.78 -1.80 -11.94
C ARG A 381 -33.86 -1.69 -13.17
N ASP A 382 -32.58 -1.40 -12.95
CA ASP A 382 -31.66 -0.95 -14.02
C ASP A 382 -30.83 -2.07 -14.67
N TRP A 383 -30.98 -3.32 -14.22
CA TRP A 383 -30.31 -4.50 -14.81
C TRP A 383 -31.03 -5.84 -14.60
N GLY A 384 -32.14 -5.90 -13.86
CA GLY A 384 -32.85 -7.14 -13.54
C GLY A 384 -33.35 -7.89 -14.78
N ALA A 385 -33.84 -7.16 -15.78
CA ALA A 385 -34.20 -7.70 -17.08
C ALA A 385 -33.00 -8.25 -17.89
N PHE A 386 -31.76 -7.90 -17.54
CA PHE A 386 -30.56 -8.53 -18.08
C PHE A 386 -30.18 -9.77 -17.26
N ALA A 387 -30.22 -9.69 -15.93
CA ALA A 387 -29.97 -10.83 -15.04
C ALA A 387 -30.91 -12.01 -15.36
N GLN A 388 -32.18 -11.72 -15.66
CA GLN A 388 -33.16 -12.70 -16.14
C GLN A 388 -32.71 -13.43 -17.42
N ARG A 389 -32.21 -12.71 -18.43
CA ARG A 389 -31.64 -13.32 -19.65
C ARG A 389 -30.41 -14.18 -19.36
N VAL A 390 -29.59 -13.81 -18.38
CA VAL A 390 -28.43 -14.61 -17.95
C VAL A 390 -28.86 -15.92 -17.25
N ILE A 391 -29.97 -15.93 -16.50
CA ILE A 391 -30.58 -17.17 -15.99
C ILE A 391 -31.05 -18.05 -17.16
N GLU A 392 -31.76 -17.49 -18.13
CA GLU A 392 -32.27 -18.20 -19.31
C GLU A 392 -31.16 -18.78 -20.20
N TRP A 393 -30.00 -18.13 -20.26
CA TRP A 393 -28.83 -18.61 -20.99
C TRP A 393 -27.94 -19.59 -20.20
N GLY A 394 -28.10 -19.64 -18.87
CA GLY A 394 -27.16 -20.27 -17.96
C GLY A 394 -25.93 -19.37 -17.67
N PRO A 395 -25.65 -19.00 -16.41
CA PRO A 395 -24.47 -18.20 -16.06
C PRO A 395 -23.15 -18.89 -16.45
N ASN A 396 -22.36 -18.25 -17.31
CA ASN A 396 -21.17 -18.81 -17.94
C ASN A 396 -19.97 -17.85 -17.80
N PRO A 397 -19.17 -17.93 -16.71
CA PRO A 397 -18.09 -16.98 -16.43
C PRO A 397 -16.94 -17.11 -17.44
N ARG A 398 -16.42 -15.99 -17.93
CA ARG A 398 -15.17 -15.97 -18.71
C ARG A 398 -13.95 -16.03 -17.79
N ASN A 399 -13.75 -17.15 -17.10
CA ASN A 399 -12.65 -17.32 -16.14
C ASN A 399 -11.27 -16.92 -16.71
N GLY A 400 -10.47 -16.23 -15.89
CA GLY A 400 -9.05 -15.95 -16.12
C GLY A 400 -8.16 -17.12 -15.66
N ASN A 401 -6.97 -16.79 -15.15
CA ASN A 401 -5.91 -17.75 -14.81
C ASN A 401 -5.33 -17.62 -13.39
N LYS A 402 -5.69 -16.58 -12.61
CA LYS A 402 -5.22 -16.36 -11.24
C LYS A 402 -6.17 -16.99 -10.21
N SER A 403 -5.63 -17.51 -9.11
CA SER A 403 -6.39 -17.88 -7.91
C SER A 403 -5.49 -17.90 -6.68
N ASP A 404 -5.90 -17.20 -5.62
CA ASP A 404 -5.24 -17.20 -4.30
C ASP A 404 -5.61 -18.42 -3.43
N GLN A 405 -6.59 -19.23 -3.85
CA GLN A 405 -7.17 -20.38 -3.12
C GLN A 405 -7.83 -20.03 -1.77
N ALA A 406 -8.03 -18.74 -1.46
CA ALA A 406 -8.66 -18.25 -0.24
C ALA A 406 -10.03 -17.58 -0.52
N HIS A 407 -10.14 -16.85 -1.64
CA HIS A 407 -11.31 -16.05 -2.01
C HIS A 407 -11.79 -16.32 -3.44
N PRO A 408 -13.10 -16.27 -3.71
CA PRO A 408 -13.63 -16.14 -5.06
C PRO A 408 -13.42 -14.71 -5.59
N PRO A 409 -13.55 -14.48 -6.90
CA PRO A 409 -13.54 -13.14 -7.49
C PRO A 409 -14.56 -12.20 -6.85
N ILE A 410 -14.34 -10.89 -6.95
CA ILE A 410 -15.20 -9.85 -6.37
C ILE A 410 -16.57 -9.87 -7.06
N HIS A 411 -17.63 -10.20 -6.31
CA HIS A 411 -18.99 -10.36 -6.84
C HIS A 411 -20.04 -9.88 -5.83
N PRO A 412 -21.28 -9.56 -6.27
CA PRO A 412 -22.36 -9.18 -5.37
C PRO A 412 -22.92 -10.40 -4.63
N THR A 413 -22.95 -10.32 -3.30
CA THR A 413 -23.47 -11.37 -2.40
C THR A 413 -24.88 -11.07 -1.91
N LYS A 414 -25.35 -9.82 -2.09
CA LYS A 414 -26.72 -9.39 -1.75
C LYS A 414 -27.20 -8.24 -2.63
N LEU A 415 -28.48 -8.23 -2.99
CA LEU A 415 -29.13 -7.08 -3.64
C LEU A 415 -29.15 -5.84 -2.71
N ALA A 416 -28.82 -4.67 -3.26
CA ALA A 416 -28.82 -3.39 -2.55
C ALA A 416 -29.64 -2.34 -3.30
N GLU A 417 -30.71 -1.84 -2.68
CA GLU A 417 -31.64 -0.86 -3.29
C GLU A 417 -31.44 0.57 -2.77
N ASN A 418 -30.79 0.73 -1.61
CA ASN A 418 -30.76 1.98 -0.83
C ASN A 418 -29.32 2.48 -0.58
N LEU A 419 -28.40 2.21 -1.51
CA LEU A 419 -27.07 2.83 -1.51
C LEU A 419 -27.12 4.21 -2.17
N GLN A 420 -26.18 5.09 -1.82
CA GLN A 420 -26.11 6.47 -2.33
C GLN A 420 -24.66 6.88 -2.60
N GLY A 421 -24.48 7.90 -3.46
CA GLY A 421 -23.17 8.44 -3.80
C GLY A 421 -22.19 7.38 -4.33
N ASN A 422 -20.92 7.48 -3.93
CA ASN A 422 -19.89 6.55 -4.41
C ASN A 422 -20.07 5.11 -3.91
N GLU A 423 -20.80 4.86 -2.80
CA GLU A 423 -21.18 3.49 -2.41
C GLU A 423 -22.07 2.81 -3.45
N ALA A 424 -23.03 3.54 -4.01
CA ALA A 424 -23.88 3.01 -5.08
C ALA A 424 -23.08 2.76 -6.36
N ARG A 425 -22.20 3.69 -6.74
CA ARG A 425 -21.40 3.63 -7.97
C ARG A 425 -20.40 2.47 -7.98
N VAL A 426 -19.77 2.18 -6.84
CA VAL A 426 -18.87 1.01 -6.70
C VAL A 426 -19.66 -0.31 -6.67
N TYR A 427 -20.80 -0.36 -5.97
CA TYR A 427 -21.68 -1.53 -5.98
C TYR A 427 -22.21 -1.83 -7.39
N GLU A 428 -22.69 -0.82 -8.11
CA GLU A 428 -23.14 -0.93 -9.50
C GLU A 428 -22.04 -1.44 -10.43
N LEU A 429 -20.79 -0.95 -10.28
CA LEU A 429 -19.65 -1.44 -11.03
C LEU A 429 -19.45 -2.95 -10.80
N VAL A 430 -19.44 -3.40 -9.55
CA VAL A 430 -19.28 -4.83 -9.20
C VAL A 430 -20.43 -5.68 -9.76
N VAL A 431 -21.70 -5.23 -9.63
CA VAL A 431 -22.86 -5.98 -10.14
C VAL A 431 -22.87 -6.06 -11.67
N ARG A 432 -22.70 -4.92 -12.35
CA ARG A 432 -22.66 -4.90 -13.83
C ARG A 432 -21.49 -5.71 -14.36
N HIS A 433 -20.33 -5.67 -13.71
CA HIS A 433 -19.16 -6.47 -14.09
C HIS A 433 -19.41 -7.97 -13.89
N PHE A 434 -19.99 -8.36 -12.76
CA PHE A 434 -20.39 -9.75 -12.51
C PHE A 434 -21.36 -10.27 -13.58
N LEU A 435 -22.49 -9.58 -13.78
CA LEU A 435 -23.49 -9.94 -14.78
C LEU A 435 -22.92 -10.00 -16.20
N ALA A 436 -22.01 -9.07 -16.55
CA ALA A 436 -21.30 -9.09 -17.82
C ALA A 436 -20.41 -10.33 -17.97
N CYS A 437 -19.57 -10.61 -16.97
CA CYS A 437 -18.64 -11.75 -16.95
C CYS A 437 -19.36 -13.10 -17.12
N VAL A 438 -20.51 -13.29 -16.47
CA VAL A 438 -21.30 -14.53 -16.56
C VAL A 438 -22.25 -14.60 -17.76
N SER A 439 -22.23 -13.63 -18.67
CA SER A 439 -23.13 -13.58 -19.84
C SER A 439 -22.47 -14.13 -21.12
N LYS A 440 -22.79 -13.56 -22.29
CA LYS A 440 -22.26 -13.92 -23.60
C LYS A 440 -21.36 -12.81 -24.14
N ASP A 441 -20.37 -13.18 -24.94
CA ASP A 441 -19.56 -12.21 -25.69
C ASP A 441 -20.41 -11.50 -26.74
N ALA A 442 -20.07 -10.24 -27.07
CA ALA A 442 -20.74 -9.54 -28.16
C ALA A 442 -20.30 -10.12 -29.52
N VAL A 443 -21.24 -10.23 -30.46
CA VAL A 443 -21.06 -10.90 -31.76
C VAL A 443 -21.32 -9.92 -32.89
N GLY A 444 -20.49 -9.95 -33.93
CA GLY A 444 -20.59 -9.12 -35.11
C GLY A 444 -19.82 -9.72 -36.30
N SER A 445 -19.75 -8.96 -37.38
CA SER A 445 -18.89 -9.26 -38.53
C SER A 445 -18.03 -8.05 -38.89
N GLU A 446 -16.76 -8.30 -39.15
CA GLU A 446 -15.80 -7.33 -39.64
C GLU A 446 -15.57 -7.57 -41.13
N THR A 447 -15.90 -6.57 -41.95
CA THR A 447 -15.66 -6.58 -43.39
C THR A 447 -14.34 -5.86 -43.66
N LEU A 448 -13.38 -6.56 -44.25
CA LEU A 448 -12.11 -5.99 -44.71
C LEU A 448 -12.16 -5.82 -46.22
N VAL A 449 -11.88 -4.61 -46.70
CA VAL A 449 -11.78 -4.27 -48.12
C VAL A 449 -10.34 -3.86 -48.39
N HIS A 450 -9.66 -4.65 -49.23
CA HIS A 450 -8.28 -4.37 -49.66
C HIS A 450 -8.30 -3.83 -51.09
N ILE A 451 -7.63 -2.71 -51.31
CA ILE A 451 -7.50 -2.07 -52.62
C ILE A 451 -6.03 -1.92 -53.01
N ASP A 452 -5.79 -1.95 -54.32
CA ASP A 452 -4.53 -1.55 -54.96
C ASP A 452 -4.71 -0.22 -55.68
N ILE A 453 -3.70 0.66 -55.58
CA ILE A 453 -3.50 1.82 -56.44
C ILE A 453 -2.01 1.83 -56.81
N ALA A 454 -1.67 1.72 -58.11
CA ALA A 454 -0.29 1.72 -58.60
C ALA A 454 0.65 0.69 -57.91
N GLY A 455 0.12 -0.46 -57.45
CA GLY A 455 0.87 -1.45 -56.67
C GLY A 455 0.94 -1.19 -55.16
N GLU A 456 0.52 0.00 -54.69
CA GLU A 456 0.41 0.33 -53.27
C GLU A 456 -0.91 -0.15 -52.69
N LYS A 457 -0.82 -0.79 -51.51
CA LYS A 457 -1.95 -1.47 -50.87
C LYS A 457 -2.60 -0.59 -49.81
N PHE A 458 -3.93 -0.54 -49.80
CA PHE A 458 -4.70 0.15 -48.76
C PHE A 458 -5.84 -0.74 -48.23
N THR A 459 -6.27 -0.50 -47.00
CA THR A 459 -7.29 -1.32 -46.32
C THR A 459 -8.33 -0.47 -45.59
N ALA A 460 -9.60 -0.63 -45.96
CA ALA A 460 -10.72 -0.18 -45.15
C ALA A 460 -11.29 -1.34 -44.32
N ASN A 461 -11.82 -1.03 -43.15
CA ASN A 461 -12.59 -1.97 -42.33
C ASN A 461 -13.97 -1.41 -41.98
N GLY A 462 -14.99 -2.25 -42.09
CA GLY A 462 -16.34 -2.03 -41.57
C GLY A 462 -16.66 -3.04 -40.48
N LEU A 463 -17.61 -2.70 -39.61
CA LEU A 463 -18.03 -3.53 -38.47
C LEU A 463 -19.55 -3.44 -38.30
N VAL A 464 -20.22 -4.58 -38.43
CA VAL A 464 -21.64 -4.75 -38.10
C VAL A 464 -21.75 -5.52 -36.80
N ILE A 465 -22.55 -5.02 -35.84
CA ILE A 465 -22.83 -5.70 -34.57
C ILE A 465 -24.15 -6.46 -34.73
N HIS A 466 -24.14 -7.77 -34.48
CA HIS A 466 -25.32 -8.63 -34.59
C HIS A 466 -25.97 -8.89 -33.23
N GLU A 467 -25.14 -9.15 -32.20
CA GLU A 467 -25.59 -9.33 -30.81
C GLU A 467 -24.73 -8.46 -29.88
N ARG A 468 -25.36 -7.60 -29.10
CA ARG A 468 -24.66 -6.76 -28.11
C ARG A 468 -24.26 -7.52 -26.85
N ASN A 469 -25.10 -8.46 -26.42
CA ASN A 469 -24.90 -9.32 -25.25
C ASN A 469 -24.38 -8.54 -24.03
N TYR A 470 -23.18 -8.81 -23.51
CA TYR A 470 -22.67 -8.15 -22.29
C TYR A 470 -22.67 -6.60 -22.35
N LEU A 471 -22.63 -6.00 -23.55
CA LEU A 471 -22.66 -4.56 -23.77
C LEU A 471 -24.01 -3.90 -23.45
N ASP A 472 -25.06 -4.68 -23.15
CA ASP A 472 -26.35 -4.15 -22.70
C ASP A 472 -26.40 -3.88 -21.19
N VAL A 473 -25.54 -4.55 -20.40
CA VAL A 473 -25.40 -4.29 -18.96
C VAL A 473 -24.13 -3.52 -18.63
N TYR A 474 -23.04 -3.74 -19.39
CA TYR A 474 -21.70 -3.25 -19.07
C TYR A 474 -21.38 -1.91 -19.75
N VAL A 475 -22.10 -0.87 -19.34
CA VAL A 475 -22.02 0.51 -19.88
C VAL A 475 -20.61 1.13 -19.89
N TYR A 476 -19.68 0.58 -19.12
CA TYR A 476 -18.29 1.00 -19.08
C TYR A 476 -17.50 0.64 -20.35
N ASP A 477 -18.02 -0.28 -21.17
CA ASP A 477 -17.44 -0.72 -22.43
C ASP A 477 -18.26 -0.22 -23.62
N LYS A 478 -17.58 0.36 -24.62
CA LYS A 478 -18.18 0.71 -25.91
C LYS A 478 -17.75 -0.28 -26.99
N TRP A 479 -18.65 -0.53 -27.93
CA TRP A 479 -18.39 -1.16 -29.22
C TRP A 479 -19.37 -0.51 -30.19
N SER A 480 -18.83 0.16 -31.21
CA SER A 480 -19.62 0.94 -32.17
C SER A 480 -19.56 0.22 -33.52
N ALA A 481 -20.68 0.18 -34.24
CA ALA A 481 -20.65 -0.21 -35.64
C ALA A 481 -19.83 0.80 -36.45
N LYS A 482 -19.21 0.36 -37.53
CA LYS A 482 -18.55 1.20 -38.54
C LYS A 482 -19.10 0.82 -39.90
N GLN A 483 -19.97 1.66 -40.45
CA GLN A 483 -20.51 1.45 -41.79
C GLN A 483 -19.41 1.75 -42.82
N ILE A 484 -19.45 1.01 -43.93
CA ILE A 484 -18.68 1.25 -45.15
C ILE A 484 -19.58 0.93 -46.34
N HIS A 485 -19.21 1.41 -47.53
CA HIS A 485 -19.89 1.08 -48.78
C HIS A 485 -19.89 -0.41 -49.08
N HIS A 486 -20.82 -0.84 -49.95
CA HIS A 486 -20.68 -2.13 -50.60
C HIS A 486 -19.54 -2.06 -51.62
N TYR A 487 -18.66 -3.06 -51.59
CA TYR A 487 -17.59 -3.23 -52.57
C TYR A 487 -17.63 -4.67 -53.10
N GLU A 488 -17.38 -4.84 -54.39
CA GLU A 488 -17.27 -6.14 -55.05
C GLU A 488 -15.81 -6.47 -55.39
N ASN A 489 -15.48 -7.76 -55.44
CA ASN A 489 -14.11 -8.17 -55.76
C ASN A 489 -13.82 -7.99 -57.26
N GLY A 490 -12.71 -7.30 -57.59
CA GLY A 490 -12.38 -6.89 -58.96
C GLY A 490 -13.08 -5.59 -59.41
N GLN A 491 -13.91 -4.97 -58.56
CA GLN A 491 -14.46 -3.65 -58.82
C GLN A 491 -13.34 -2.61 -58.96
N ARG A 492 -13.47 -1.70 -59.91
CA ARG A 492 -12.70 -0.44 -59.92
C ARG A 492 -13.58 0.74 -59.52
N PHE A 493 -13.00 1.70 -58.82
CA PHE A 493 -13.62 2.98 -58.48
C PHE A 493 -12.57 4.09 -58.47
N GLU A 494 -13.02 5.35 -58.52
CA GLU A 494 -12.14 6.51 -58.36
C GLU A 494 -12.28 7.04 -56.93
N PRO A 495 -11.19 7.12 -56.14
CA PRO A 495 -11.24 7.72 -54.82
C PRO A 495 -11.60 9.21 -54.87
N THR A 496 -12.39 9.67 -53.91
CA THR A 496 -12.80 11.08 -53.77
C THR A 496 -11.64 11.98 -53.32
N GLU A 497 -10.66 11.41 -52.60
CA GLU A 497 -9.42 12.09 -52.21
C GLU A 497 -8.26 11.09 -52.22
N VAL A 498 -7.16 11.43 -52.89
CA VAL A 498 -5.85 10.79 -52.73
C VAL A 498 -4.84 11.90 -52.40
N SER A 499 -4.36 11.95 -51.15
CA SER A 499 -3.58 13.09 -50.67
C SER A 499 -2.40 12.69 -49.77
N LEU A 500 -1.44 13.61 -49.62
CA LEU A 500 -0.36 13.49 -48.63
C LEU A 500 -0.85 14.04 -47.29
N HIS A 501 -1.03 13.16 -46.31
CA HIS A 501 -1.30 13.57 -44.93
C HIS A 501 0.01 13.67 -44.14
N GLU A 502 0.45 14.89 -43.88
CA GLU A 502 1.55 15.19 -42.95
C GLU A 502 1.07 15.06 -41.48
N GLY A 503 1.90 14.49 -40.62
CA GLY A 503 1.65 14.31 -39.20
C GLY A 503 2.95 14.32 -38.40
N ALA A 504 2.87 14.21 -37.08
CA ALA A 504 4.03 14.22 -36.20
C ALA A 504 3.89 13.14 -35.12
N THR A 505 5.00 12.52 -34.70
CA THR A 505 4.99 11.58 -33.57
C THR A 505 4.71 12.33 -32.26
N THR A 506 3.91 11.73 -31.40
CA THR A 506 3.51 12.31 -30.11
C THR A 506 4.17 11.57 -28.95
N ALA A 507 4.62 12.31 -27.93
CA ALA A 507 5.12 11.74 -26.68
C ALA A 507 4.07 10.80 -26.03
N PRO A 508 4.50 9.79 -25.24
CA PRO A 508 3.56 8.96 -24.48
C PRO A 508 2.78 9.82 -23.47
N PRO A 509 1.51 9.49 -23.16
CA PRO A 509 0.77 10.22 -22.13
C PRO A 509 1.37 9.97 -20.75
N LEU A 510 1.25 10.98 -19.87
CA LEU A 510 1.48 10.84 -18.43
C LEU A 510 0.68 9.65 -17.87
N LEU A 511 1.19 9.01 -16.82
CA LEU A 511 0.47 7.91 -16.17
C LEU A 511 -0.80 8.43 -15.51
N THR A 512 -1.92 7.73 -15.66
CA THR A 512 -3.02 7.81 -14.68
C THR A 512 -2.75 6.85 -13.52
N GLU A 513 -3.51 6.98 -12.43
CA GLU A 513 -3.45 6.04 -11.31
C GLU A 513 -3.68 4.58 -11.74
N ALA A 514 -4.54 4.32 -12.73
CA ALA A 514 -4.73 2.98 -13.29
C ALA A 514 -3.55 2.46 -14.11
N ASP A 515 -2.79 3.34 -14.77
CA ASP A 515 -1.58 2.96 -15.52
C ASP A 515 -0.42 2.69 -14.56
N LEU A 516 -0.34 3.46 -13.47
CA LEU A 516 0.62 3.22 -12.38
C LEU A 516 0.36 1.87 -11.69
N ILE A 517 -0.90 1.56 -11.36
CA ILE A 517 -1.29 0.23 -10.85
C ILE A 517 -0.90 -0.88 -11.85
N ALA A 518 -1.15 -0.69 -13.14
CA ALA A 518 -0.78 -1.66 -14.17
C ALA A 518 0.75 -1.87 -14.30
N LEU A 519 1.56 -0.83 -14.03
CA LEU A 519 3.03 -0.97 -13.96
C LEU A 519 3.47 -1.69 -12.68
N MET A 520 2.88 -1.37 -11.52
CA MET A 520 3.15 -2.07 -10.26
C MET A 520 2.82 -3.57 -10.37
N GLU A 521 1.63 -3.93 -10.87
CA GLU A 521 1.21 -5.31 -11.14
C GLU A 521 2.18 -6.02 -12.11
N LYS A 522 2.54 -5.37 -13.22
CA LYS A 522 3.47 -5.91 -14.23
C LYS A 522 4.86 -6.19 -13.66
N HIS A 523 5.33 -5.38 -12.72
CA HIS A 523 6.67 -5.46 -12.15
C HIS A 523 6.73 -6.16 -10.77
N GLY A 524 5.59 -6.63 -10.24
CA GLY A 524 5.55 -7.47 -9.04
C GLY A 524 5.77 -6.74 -7.72
N ILE A 525 5.35 -5.48 -7.61
CA ILE A 525 5.41 -4.70 -6.36
C ILE A 525 4.01 -4.20 -5.97
N GLY A 526 3.73 -4.07 -4.67
CA GLY A 526 2.39 -3.69 -4.20
C GLY A 526 1.37 -4.84 -4.23
N THR A 527 1.85 -6.09 -4.19
CA THR A 527 1.03 -7.31 -4.14
C THR A 527 0.18 -7.38 -2.86
N ASP A 528 -0.71 -8.37 -2.75
CA ASP A 528 -1.61 -8.52 -1.58
C ASP A 528 -2.54 -7.30 -1.36
N ALA A 529 -2.93 -6.64 -2.46
CA ALA A 529 -3.79 -5.44 -2.47
C ALA A 529 -3.21 -4.21 -1.74
N THR A 530 -1.89 -3.97 -1.88
CA THR A 530 -1.19 -2.81 -1.28
C THR A 530 -0.92 -1.65 -2.26
N HIS A 531 -1.26 -1.77 -3.55
CA HIS A 531 -1.11 -0.68 -4.55
C HIS A 531 -1.71 0.65 -4.07
N ALA A 532 -2.98 0.64 -3.64
CA ALA A 532 -3.69 1.82 -3.15
C ALA A 532 -2.97 2.56 -2.01
N GLU A 533 -2.31 1.83 -1.12
CA GLU A 533 -1.58 2.39 0.01
C GLU A 533 -0.33 3.13 -0.47
N HIS A 534 0.53 2.46 -1.23
CA HIS A 534 1.81 3.01 -1.69
C HIS A 534 1.64 4.19 -2.66
N ILE A 535 0.64 4.13 -3.56
CA ILE A 535 0.27 5.24 -4.44
C ILE A 535 -0.25 6.43 -3.62
N ASN A 536 -1.02 6.18 -2.57
CA ASN A 536 -1.51 7.22 -1.70
C ASN A 536 -0.39 7.86 -0.86
N THR A 537 0.59 7.09 -0.37
CA THR A 537 1.76 7.63 0.35
C THR A 537 2.53 8.64 -0.52
N ILE A 538 2.80 8.35 -1.80
CA ILE A 538 3.53 9.31 -2.66
C ILE A 538 2.72 10.56 -3.01
N LYS A 539 1.39 10.50 -2.98
CA LYS A 539 0.51 11.68 -3.09
C LYS A 539 0.57 12.53 -1.81
N GLU A 540 0.32 11.93 -0.65
CA GLU A 540 0.31 12.63 0.67
C GLU A 540 1.68 13.24 1.02
N ARG A 541 2.79 12.64 0.56
CA ARG A 541 4.15 13.17 0.74
C ARG A 541 4.53 14.26 -0.27
N GLY A 542 3.65 14.64 -1.20
CA GLY A 542 3.92 15.64 -2.23
C GLY A 542 4.99 15.21 -3.24
N TYR A 543 5.27 13.91 -3.34
CA TYR A 543 6.26 13.35 -4.28
C TYR A 543 5.68 13.22 -5.69
N ILE A 544 4.35 13.05 -5.80
CA ILE A 544 3.61 13.22 -7.04
C ILE A 544 2.41 14.16 -6.84
N GLY A 545 2.11 14.96 -7.87
CA GLY A 545 0.87 15.72 -7.99
C GLY A 545 -0.13 15.00 -8.90
N VAL A 546 -1.41 15.38 -8.79
CA VAL A 546 -2.47 14.96 -9.70
C VAL A 546 -2.94 16.18 -10.48
N LEU A 547 -2.86 16.12 -11.82
CA LEU A 547 -3.36 17.13 -12.74
C LEU A 547 -4.82 16.86 -13.12
N ASP A 548 -5.42 17.84 -13.80
CA ASP A 548 -6.72 17.71 -14.46
C ASP A 548 -6.81 16.42 -15.28
N LYS A 549 -8.03 15.85 -15.31
CA LYS A 549 -8.36 14.55 -15.94
C LYS A 549 -7.71 13.33 -15.27
N GLY A 550 -6.89 13.52 -14.23
CA GLY A 550 -6.36 12.45 -13.36
C GLY A 550 -4.97 11.93 -13.73
N PHE A 551 -4.16 12.74 -14.42
CA PHE A 551 -2.77 12.41 -14.73
C PHE A 551 -1.84 12.66 -13.54
N LEU A 552 -0.80 11.85 -13.42
CA LEU A 552 0.20 11.93 -12.36
C LEU A 552 1.48 12.60 -12.88
N VAL A 553 2.04 13.53 -12.10
CA VAL A 553 3.32 14.20 -12.38
C VAL A 553 4.24 14.13 -11.16
N PRO A 554 5.57 14.03 -11.31
CA PRO A 554 6.49 14.11 -10.18
C PRO A 554 6.52 15.53 -9.62
N GLY A 555 6.41 15.66 -8.29
CA GLY A 555 6.67 16.91 -7.59
C GLY A 555 8.16 17.22 -7.55
N VAL A 556 8.54 18.49 -7.34
CA VAL A 556 9.94 18.95 -7.41
C VAL A 556 10.90 18.10 -6.54
N ILE A 557 10.50 17.80 -5.30
CA ILE A 557 11.26 16.95 -4.38
C ILE A 557 11.26 15.48 -4.83
N GLY A 558 10.13 14.94 -5.28
CA GLY A 558 10.04 13.57 -5.80
C GLY A 558 10.93 13.35 -7.01
N MET A 559 11.00 14.33 -7.91
CA MET A 559 11.89 14.32 -9.07
C MET A 559 13.37 14.38 -8.65
N GLY A 560 13.72 15.30 -7.73
CA GLY A 560 15.08 15.41 -7.20
C GLY A 560 15.55 14.16 -6.46
N LEU A 561 14.66 13.48 -5.73
CA LEU A 561 14.92 12.17 -5.10
C LEU A 561 15.16 11.08 -6.15
N TYR A 562 14.28 10.95 -7.15
CA TYR A 562 14.44 9.97 -8.23
C TYR A 562 15.77 10.17 -8.96
N GLU A 563 16.05 11.37 -9.43
CA GLU A 563 17.30 11.69 -10.14
C GLU A 563 18.54 11.60 -9.23
N GLY A 564 18.37 11.77 -7.92
CA GLY A 564 19.39 11.57 -6.91
C GLY A 564 19.80 10.11 -6.78
N TYR A 565 18.85 9.18 -6.61
CA TYR A 565 19.16 7.73 -6.56
C TYR A 565 19.67 7.20 -7.91
N ASP A 566 19.07 7.66 -9.02
CA ASP A 566 19.48 7.32 -10.39
C ASP A 566 20.94 7.73 -10.64
N ALA A 567 21.34 8.93 -10.23
CA ALA A 567 22.73 9.42 -10.30
C ALA A 567 23.72 8.76 -9.31
N MET A 568 23.23 7.98 -8.35
CA MET A 568 24.07 7.11 -7.51
C MET A 568 24.23 5.69 -8.11
N GLU A 569 23.62 5.43 -9.27
CA GLU A 569 23.53 4.09 -9.89
C GLU A 569 22.76 3.09 -8.98
N LEU A 570 21.87 3.61 -8.12
CA LEU A 570 21.10 2.82 -7.17
C LEU A 570 19.81 2.29 -7.79
N ALA A 571 19.71 0.97 -7.91
CA ALA A 571 18.49 0.27 -8.29
C ALA A 571 17.30 0.45 -7.30
N LEU A 572 17.44 1.26 -6.24
CA LEU A 572 16.37 1.60 -5.28
C LEU A 572 15.20 2.37 -5.91
N ALA A 573 15.43 3.07 -7.01
CA ALA A 573 14.38 3.74 -7.79
C ALA A 573 13.71 2.82 -8.83
N LYS A 574 14.18 1.56 -8.95
CA LYS A 574 13.67 0.55 -9.87
C LYS A 574 13.03 -0.61 -9.06
N PRO A 575 12.03 -1.33 -9.60
CA PRO A 575 11.19 -2.24 -8.81
C PRO A 575 11.85 -3.55 -8.35
N GLN A 576 13.00 -3.94 -8.92
CA GLN A 576 13.55 -5.30 -8.83
C GLN A 576 13.79 -5.76 -7.38
N LEU A 577 14.42 -4.92 -6.54
CA LEU A 577 14.75 -5.29 -5.15
C LEU A 577 13.47 -5.51 -4.31
N ARG A 578 12.45 -4.67 -4.51
CA ARG A 578 11.16 -4.82 -3.82
C ARG A 578 10.36 -6.00 -4.36
N ALA A 579 10.42 -6.28 -5.67
CA ALA A 579 9.75 -7.43 -6.29
C ALA A 579 10.35 -8.77 -5.83
N GLU A 580 11.68 -8.83 -5.67
CA GLU A 580 12.34 -9.98 -5.05
C GLU A 580 11.89 -10.17 -3.60
N PHE A 581 11.78 -9.09 -2.82
CA PHE A 581 11.27 -9.16 -1.45
C PHE A 581 9.81 -9.64 -1.36
N GLU A 582 8.91 -9.12 -2.19
CA GLU A 582 7.51 -9.56 -2.18
C GLU A 582 7.34 -11.01 -2.67
N LEU A 583 8.23 -11.49 -3.55
CA LEU A 583 8.34 -12.91 -3.88
C LEU A 583 8.81 -13.74 -2.67
N ASP A 584 9.83 -13.29 -1.93
CA ASP A 584 10.27 -13.94 -0.69
C ASP A 584 9.15 -14.02 0.36
N LEU A 585 8.35 -12.96 0.52
CA LEU A 585 7.16 -12.99 1.40
C LEU A 585 6.15 -14.06 0.95
N LYS A 586 5.93 -14.22 -0.37
CA LYS A 586 5.07 -15.28 -0.93
C LYS A 586 5.64 -16.67 -0.68
N LEU A 587 6.97 -16.83 -0.70
CA LEU A 587 7.67 -18.07 -0.34
C LEU A 587 7.59 -18.40 1.16
N ILE A 588 7.59 -17.41 2.06
CA ILE A 588 7.33 -17.62 3.50
C ILE A 588 5.92 -18.17 3.71
N CYS A 589 4.88 -17.56 3.11
CA CYS A 589 3.51 -18.05 3.22
C CYS A 589 3.36 -19.50 2.73
N GLN A 590 4.03 -19.85 1.63
CA GLN A 590 4.06 -21.22 1.10
C GLN A 590 4.90 -22.20 1.95
N GLY A 591 5.70 -21.70 2.89
CA GLY A 591 6.63 -22.48 3.71
C GLY A 591 7.85 -23.00 2.95
N GLN A 592 8.29 -22.25 1.93
CA GLN A 592 9.45 -22.58 1.08
C GLN A 592 10.71 -21.79 1.45
N LYS A 593 10.58 -20.64 2.13
CA LYS A 593 11.68 -19.92 2.80
C LYS A 593 11.38 -19.75 4.29
N ASP A 594 12.43 -19.66 5.10
CA ASP A 594 12.34 -19.30 6.53
C ASP A 594 12.29 -17.76 6.71
N PRO A 595 11.40 -17.24 7.56
CA PRO A 595 11.21 -15.79 7.71
C PRO A 595 12.42 -15.05 8.29
N LYS A 596 13.24 -15.68 9.14
CA LYS A 596 14.43 -15.06 9.72
C LYS A 596 15.55 -14.98 8.69
N VAL A 597 15.69 -16.00 7.85
CA VAL A 597 16.62 -16.00 6.71
C VAL A 597 16.27 -14.87 5.75
N VAL A 598 15.01 -14.77 5.29
CA VAL A 598 14.54 -13.65 4.44
C VAL A 598 14.83 -12.29 5.08
N LEU A 599 14.43 -12.10 6.34
CA LEU A 599 14.66 -10.83 7.04
C LEU A 599 16.15 -10.46 7.10
N THR A 600 17.03 -11.45 7.33
CA THR A 600 18.49 -11.24 7.40
C THR A 600 19.08 -10.91 6.03
N GLU A 601 18.73 -11.68 4.99
CA GLU A 601 19.14 -11.45 3.59
C GLU A 601 18.74 -10.05 3.11
N GLN A 602 17.50 -9.65 3.39
CA GLN A 602 16.94 -8.39 2.90
C GLN A 602 17.44 -7.18 3.71
N ILE A 603 17.62 -7.29 5.03
CA ILE A 603 18.31 -6.26 5.83
C ILE A 603 19.73 -6.04 5.30
N ALA A 604 20.48 -7.10 4.97
CA ALA A 604 21.83 -6.99 4.45
C ALA A 604 21.88 -6.22 3.11
N LYS A 605 20.99 -6.55 2.16
CA LYS A 605 20.86 -5.84 0.87
C LYS A 605 20.58 -4.35 1.07
N TYR A 606 19.55 -3.99 1.85
CA TYR A 606 19.21 -2.58 2.08
C TYR A 606 20.28 -1.82 2.89
N LYS A 607 21.03 -2.51 3.77
CA LYS A 607 22.17 -1.93 4.49
C LYS A 607 23.36 -1.64 3.58
N GLN A 608 23.61 -2.50 2.57
CA GLN A 608 24.56 -2.23 1.49
C GLN A 608 24.10 -1.05 0.62
N SER A 609 22.82 -0.96 0.27
CA SER A 609 22.28 0.19 -0.45
C SER A 609 22.37 1.48 0.37
N TYR A 610 22.17 1.44 1.69
CA TYR A 610 22.37 2.58 2.58
C TYR A 610 23.84 3.06 2.60
N GLN A 611 24.81 2.14 2.63
CA GLN A 611 26.23 2.48 2.50
C GLN A 611 26.49 3.25 1.20
N GLN A 612 25.99 2.75 0.06
CA GLN A 612 26.12 3.41 -1.24
C GLN A 612 25.40 4.77 -1.29
N ILE A 613 24.24 4.92 -0.63
CA ILE A 613 23.59 6.23 -0.43
C ILE A 613 24.52 7.17 0.32
N THR A 614 25.12 6.74 1.44
CA THR A 614 25.98 7.61 2.26
C THR A 614 27.25 8.02 1.53
N ASP A 615 27.83 7.12 0.73
CA ASP A 615 29.09 7.36 0.00
C ASP A 615 28.91 8.30 -1.20
N LYS A 616 27.82 8.15 -1.95
CA LYS A 616 27.51 8.97 -3.14
C LYS A 616 26.56 10.14 -2.87
N ILE A 617 26.28 10.48 -1.61
CA ILE A 617 25.16 11.37 -1.23
C ILE A 617 25.15 12.74 -1.91
N THR A 618 26.32 13.28 -2.24
CA THR A 618 26.50 14.56 -2.95
C THR A 618 25.80 14.59 -4.31
N ALA A 619 25.58 13.45 -4.94
CA ALA A 619 24.78 13.34 -6.16
C ALA A 619 23.31 13.75 -5.92
N MET A 620 22.68 13.33 -4.82
CA MET A 620 21.32 13.75 -4.47
C MET A 620 21.27 15.22 -4.06
N ASP A 621 22.25 15.71 -3.30
CA ASP A 621 22.33 17.12 -2.94
C ASP A 621 22.34 18.01 -4.20
N ALA A 622 23.15 17.66 -5.20
CA ALA A 622 23.23 18.39 -6.47
C ALA A 622 21.93 18.33 -7.29
N LYS A 623 21.26 17.17 -7.36
CA LYS A 623 19.98 17.01 -8.08
C LYS A 623 18.83 17.74 -7.39
N ILE A 624 18.76 17.71 -6.06
CA ILE A 624 17.75 18.43 -5.29
C ILE A 624 17.99 19.93 -5.38
N SER A 625 19.23 20.42 -5.19
CA SER A 625 19.61 21.82 -5.38
C SER A 625 19.16 22.37 -6.74
N ALA A 626 19.46 21.64 -7.82
CA ALA A 626 19.08 22.02 -9.17
C ALA A 626 17.56 22.06 -9.40
N ARG A 627 16.79 21.14 -8.77
CA ARG A 627 15.33 21.10 -8.90
C ARG A 627 14.62 22.15 -8.03
N ILE A 628 15.10 22.46 -6.82
CA ILE A 628 14.48 23.47 -5.93
C ILE A 628 15.01 24.90 -6.16
N ASN A 629 16.06 25.05 -6.99
CA ASN A 629 16.78 26.30 -7.24
C ASN A 629 17.23 26.99 -5.94
N GLU A 630 17.95 26.26 -5.11
CA GLU A 630 18.59 26.72 -3.87
C GLU A 630 20.02 26.20 -3.88
N THR A 631 21.01 27.07 -3.77
CA THR A 631 22.39 26.65 -3.52
C THR A 631 22.44 25.94 -2.17
N PRO A 632 23.10 24.77 -2.01
CA PRO A 632 23.24 24.15 -0.71
C PRO A 632 23.86 25.15 0.26
N ALA A 633 23.20 25.37 1.40
CA ALA A 633 23.66 26.25 2.46
C ALA A 633 25.12 25.92 2.74
N ALA A 634 26.00 26.89 2.46
CA ALA A 634 27.43 26.61 2.35
C ALA A 634 27.93 25.99 3.64
N ASN A 635 28.46 24.77 3.55
CA ASN A 635 29.00 24.07 4.70
C ASN A 635 29.94 25.00 5.49
N SER A 636 29.64 25.22 6.77
CA SER A 636 30.64 25.64 7.78
C SER A 636 31.57 24.46 8.13
N ALA A 637 32.06 23.79 7.08
CA ALA A 637 32.84 22.56 7.02
C ALA A 637 33.35 22.41 5.57
N GLY A 638 34.33 23.24 5.20
CA GLY A 638 34.82 23.37 3.82
C GLY A 638 35.50 22.12 3.26
N GLN A 639 36.00 22.23 2.04
CA GLN A 639 36.80 21.17 1.42
C GLN A 639 38.07 20.92 2.24
N GLY A 640 38.17 19.73 2.82
CA GLY A 640 39.33 19.23 3.55
C GLY A 640 39.25 17.70 3.57
N GLY A 641 40.40 17.04 3.40
CA GLY A 641 40.48 15.58 3.41
C GLY A 641 40.17 14.97 4.77
N ALA A 642 40.00 13.65 4.81
CA ALA A 642 39.87 12.94 6.07
C ALA A 642 41.15 13.08 6.91
N ASP A 643 41.01 13.54 8.15
CA ASP A 643 41.23 12.59 9.25
C ASP A 643 40.47 12.97 10.54
N GLY A 644 40.35 12.02 11.46
CA GLY A 644 39.39 12.10 12.56
C GLY A 644 39.84 12.91 13.79
N SER A 645 39.14 14.01 14.11
CA SER A 645 38.91 14.47 15.50
C SER A 645 37.90 15.63 15.63
N GLY A 646 36.76 15.54 14.93
CA GLY A 646 35.59 16.36 15.30
C GLY A 646 35.11 16.03 16.73
N PRO A 647 34.43 16.97 17.43
CA PRO A 647 33.86 16.67 18.75
C PRO A 647 32.91 15.47 18.64
N SER A 648 33.10 14.48 19.51
CA SER A 648 32.45 13.17 19.37
C SER A 648 30.92 13.30 19.44
N GLN A 649 30.29 13.17 18.27
CA GLN A 649 28.84 13.01 18.16
C GLN A 649 28.40 11.87 19.08
N GLY A 650 27.33 12.10 19.84
CA GLY A 650 27.00 11.36 21.06
C GLY A 650 26.56 9.91 20.88
N ILE A 651 27.45 9.05 20.37
CA ILE A 651 27.35 7.59 20.50
C ILE A 651 27.20 7.30 21.99
N ILE A 652 26.08 6.66 22.36
CA ILE A 652 25.80 6.24 23.73
C ILE A 652 26.72 5.05 24.05
N GLN A 653 27.98 5.33 24.41
CA GLN A 653 29.01 4.34 24.68
C GLN A 653 28.53 3.37 25.79
N SER A 654 28.31 2.11 25.40
CA SER A 654 27.91 1.03 26.28
C SER A 654 29.11 0.53 27.08
N ILE A 655 28.93 0.40 28.40
CA ILE A 655 30.02 0.02 29.31
C ILE A 655 30.01 -1.50 29.53
N PHE A 656 28.84 -2.07 29.87
CA PHE A 656 28.57 -3.51 29.94
C PHE A 656 27.05 -3.78 30.00
N GLN A 657 26.64 -5.05 29.83
CA GLN A 657 25.22 -5.45 29.88
C GLN A 657 24.62 -5.25 31.28
N CYS A 658 23.42 -4.67 31.40
CA CYS A 658 22.79 -4.36 32.69
C CYS A 658 22.39 -5.64 33.46
N PRO A 659 23.00 -5.97 34.61
CA PRO A 659 22.73 -7.21 35.33
C PRO A 659 21.40 -7.20 36.12
N LYS A 660 20.56 -6.16 35.97
CA LYS A 660 19.23 -6.05 36.58
C LYS A 660 18.10 -6.53 35.67
N CYS A 661 18.07 -6.09 34.41
CA CYS A 661 17.15 -6.62 33.41
C CYS A 661 17.77 -7.79 32.63
N ASN A 662 19.04 -7.67 32.26
CA ASN A 662 19.77 -8.45 31.24
C ASN A 662 19.33 -8.17 29.78
N GLU A 663 18.58 -7.10 29.54
CA GLU A 663 17.96 -6.79 28.24
C GLU A 663 18.67 -5.66 27.45
N ALA A 664 19.41 -4.78 28.13
CA ALA A 664 20.07 -3.63 27.52
C ALA A 664 21.34 -3.24 28.29
N PRO A 665 22.31 -2.54 27.67
CA PRO A 665 23.52 -2.10 28.37
C PRO A 665 23.28 -0.97 29.38
N LEU A 666 24.26 -0.80 30.27
CA LEU A 666 24.50 0.43 31.01
C LEU A 666 25.38 1.37 30.17
N ALA A 667 25.09 2.67 30.20
CA ALA A 667 25.86 3.70 29.49
C ALA A 667 26.06 4.95 30.37
N LEU A 668 27.15 5.67 30.11
CA LEU A 668 27.50 6.92 30.80
C LEU A 668 26.61 8.08 30.29
N LYS A 669 26.09 8.90 31.22
CA LYS A 669 25.11 9.98 30.95
C LYS A 669 25.36 11.20 31.86
N PRO A 670 25.19 12.44 31.38
CA PRO A 670 25.34 13.65 32.20
C PRO A 670 24.10 13.88 33.10
N LYS A 671 24.29 14.51 34.26
CA LYS A 671 23.21 14.94 35.17
C LYS A 671 22.55 16.21 34.61
N LYS A 672 21.20 16.25 34.51
CA LYS A 672 20.47 17.38 33.89
C LYS A 672 20.67 18.76 34.54
N ASN A 673 20.99 18.82 35.84
CA ASN A 673 20.96 20.09 36.61
C ASN A 673 22.28 20.42 37.34
N GLN A 674 23.37 19.64 37.14
CA GLN A 674 24.66 19.84 37.83
C GLN A 674 25.84 19.32 37.00
N GLN A 675 27.04 19.91 37.17
CA GLN A 675 28.29 19.30 36.67
C GLN A 675 28.51 17.93 37.33
N GLY A 676 28.24 16.85 36.59
CA GLY A 676 28.54 15.49 37.02
C GLY A 676 27.85 14.42 36.20
N TRP A 677 28.27 13.18 36.41
CA TRP A 677 27.92 12.04 35.57
C TRP A 677 27.17 10.95 36.34
N TYR A 678 26.48 10.08 35.62
CA TYR A 678 25.92 8.83 36.15
C TYR A 678 25.92 7.76 35.06
N ILE A 679 25.77 6.52 35.46
CA ILE A 679 25.74 5.35 34.58
C ILE A 679 24.33 4.77 34.66
N GLY A 680 23.56 4.85 33.58
CA GLY A 680 22.16 4.45 33.55
C GLY A 680 21.88 3.36 32.52
N CYS A 681 20.91 2.49 32.79
CA CYS A 681 20.43 1.53 31.79
C CYS A 681 19.78 2.25 30.60
N ASN A 682 19.93 1.68 29.41
CA ASN A 682 19.26 2.17 28.20
C ASN A 682 17.80 1.71 28.08
N ASN A 683 17.36 0.69 28.84
CA ASN A 683 15.95 0.28 28.93
C ASN A 683 15.14 1.12 29.96
N PHE A 684 15.47 2.38 30.20
CA PHE A 684 14.64 3.28 31.03
C PHE A 684 13.41 3.74 30.20
N PRO A 685 12.18 3.81 30.76
CA PRO A 685 11.82 3.73 32.18
C PRO A 685 11.62 2.31 32.75
N ASP A 686 11.48 1.29 31.90
CA ASP A 686 11.17 -0.10 32.30
C ASP A 686 12.22 -0.67 33.29
N CYS A 687 13.50 -0.32 33.09
CA CYS A 687 14.62 -0.63 33.97
C CYS A 687 15.23 0.64 34.57
N LYS A 688 14.77 1.03 35.76
CA LYS A 688 15.29 2.18 36.53
C LYS A 688 16.65 1.91 37.21
N ASN A 689 17.58 1.26 36.51
CA ASN A 689 18.90 0.95 37.05
C ASN A 689 19.88 2.10 36.79
N ALA A 690 20.52 2.60 37.84
CA ALA A 690 21.47 3.69 37.77
C ALA A 690 22.55 3.60 38.86
N VAL A 691 23.78 3.94 38.51
CA VAL A 691 24.91 4.20 39.42
C VAL A 691 25.27 5.67 39.29
N TRP A 692 25.10 6.43 40.37
CA TRP A 692 25.46 7.85 40.40
C TRP A 692 26.96 7.99 40.64
N LEU A 693 27.67 8.73 39.76
CA LEU A 693 29.07 9.03 40.02
C LEU A 693 29.18 10.25 40.96
N PRO A 694 30.20 10.29 41.84
CA PRO A 694 30.47 11.42 42.72
C PRO A 694 30.76 12.73 41.97
N THR A 695 30.66 13.86 42.66
CA THR A 695 30.99 15.20 42.14
C THR A 695 32.48 15.38 41.80
N GLU A 696 33.31 14.50 42.34
CA GLU A 696 34.76 14.54 42.22
C GLU A 696 35.26 13.86 40.93
N CYS A 697 34.39 13.07 40.28
CA CYS A 697 34.63 12.44 38.99
C CYS A 697 34.20 13.39 37.85
N LYS A 698 35.08 14.32 37.49
CA LYS A 698 34.87 15.24 36.35
C LYS A 698 35.31 14.60 35.03
N ASP A 699 34.98 15.24 33.92
CA ASP A 699 35.53 14.94 32.59
C ASP A 699 35.45 13.44 32.21
N ALA A 700 34.32 12.79 32.50
CA ALA A 700 34.18 11.35 32.38
C ALA A 700 33.87 10.89 30.95
N SER A 701 34.53 9.83 30.51
CA SER A 701 34.30 9.16 29.22
C SER A 701 34.42 7.63 29.34
N VAL A 702 33.87 6.92 28.36
CA VAL A 702 34.13 5.49 28.17
C VAL A 702 35.29 5.35 27.18
N LEU A 703 36.17 4.39 27.43
CA LEU A 703 37.30 4.07 26.56
C LEU A 703 37.01 2.84 25.72
N ASP A 704 37.61 2.77 24.53
CA ASP A 704 37.50 1.59 23.67
C ASP A 704 38.30 0.39 24.19
N GLU A 705 39.22 0.58 25.13
CA GLU A 705 39.92 -0.53 25.79
C GLU A 705 38.95 -1.35 26.68
N CYS A 706 38.89 -2.65 26.41
CA CYS A 706 38.18 -3.61 27.26
C CYS A 706 39.02 -3.95 28.50
N CYS A 707 38.34 -4.29 29.60
CA CYS A 707 39.02 -4.62 30.85
C CYS A 707 39.71 -5.98 30.78
N PRO A 708 41.04 -6.08 31.03
CA PRO A 708 41.77 -7.34 30.98
C PRO A 708 41.34 -8.35 32.05
N THR A 709 40.61 -7.93 33.09
CA THR A 709 40.09 -8.80 34.16
C THR A 709 38.64 -9.26 33.92
N CYS A 710 37.85 -8.52 33.12
CA CYS A 710 36.44 -8.82 32.89
C CYS A 710 36.12 -9.30 31.46
N GLY A 711 37.04 -9.10 30.50
CA GLY A 711 36.90 -9.50 29.10
C GLY A 711 36.09 -8.52 28.25
N ASP A 712 35.86 -8.91 26.99
CA ASP A 712 35.45 -8.02 25.89
C ASP A 712 34.05 -7.39 26.04
N GLY A 713 33.25 -7.88 26.99
CA GLY A 713 31.94 -7.31 27.33
C GLY A 713 31.98 -6.10 28.28
N TYR A 714 33.17 -5.64 28.70
CA TYR A 714 33.34 -4.62 29.73
C TYR A 714 34.37 -3.55 29.33
N ARG A 715 33.89 -2.38 28.89
CA ARG A 715 34.74 -1.22 28.59
C ARG A 715 35.30 -0.58 29.87
N MET A 716 36.48 0.03 29.77
CA MET A 716 37.02 0.87 30.83
C MET A 716 36.44 2.29 30.82
N LEU A 717 36.46 2.93 31.97
CA LEU A 717 36.06 4.32 32.19
C LEU A 717 37.28 5.17 32.50
N LYS A 718 37.27 6.41 32.02
CA LYS A 718 38.26 7.45 32.34
C LYS A 718 37.55 8.66 32.92
N PHE A 719 38.12 9.26 33.95
CA PHE A 719 37.64 10.54 34.50
C PHE A 719 38.76 11.25 35.25
N ARG A 720 38.54 12.53 35.54
CA ARG A 720 39.47 13.41 36.22
C ARG A 720 39.02 13.66 37.66
N LEU A 721 39.84 13.23 38.61
CA LEU A 721 39.66 13.44 40.05
C LEU A 721 39.96 14.89 40.41
N SER A 722 38.93 15.63 40.84
CA SER A 722 39.06 17.06 41.17
C SER A 722 39.94 17.30 42.41
N THR A 723 39.74 16.52 43.47
CA THR A 723 40.31 16.77 44.80
C THR A 723 41.70 16.14 44.97
N PRO A 724 42.73 16.89 45.47
CA PRO A 724 44.08 16.36 45.67
C PRO A 724 44.15 15.10 46.54
N TYR A 725 43.29 14.97 47.55
CA TYR A 725 43.18 13.79 48.40
C TYR A 725 43.00 12.50 47.58
N TYR A 726 42.01 12.47 46.67
CA TYR A 726 41.76 11.29 45.83
C TYR A 726 42.89 11.05 44.83
N ARG A 727 43.59 12.09 44.36
CA ARG A 727 44.79 11.92 43.52
C ARG A 727 45.91 11.18 44.25
N GLY A 728 46.04 11.40 45.56
CA GLY A 728 46.91 10.60 46.44
C GLY A 728 46.43 9.16 46.60
N VAL A 729 45.16 8.98 46.98
CA VAL A 729 44.55 7.64 47.22
C VAL A 729 44.65 6.72 45.98
N PHE A 730 44.47 7.27 44.78
CA PHE A 730 44.52 6.52 43.53
C PHE A 730 45.88 6.58 42.81
N SER A 731 46.90 7.21 43.40
CA SER A 731 48.23 7.39 42.79
C SER A 731 48.19 8.02 41.38
N THR A 732 47.42 9.09 41.21
CA THR A 732 47.22 9.80 39.92
C THR A 732 47.71 11.25 39.97
N PRO A 733 49.03 11.52 39.79
CA PRO A 733 49.56 12.90 39.81
C PRO A 733 48.90 13.85 38.79
N SER A 734 48.57 13.34 37.60
CA SER A 734 47.85 14.07 36.54
C SER A 734 46.37 14.32 36.86
N GLY A 735 45.84 13.69 37.91
CA GLY A 735 44.43 13.66 38.25
C GLY A 735 43.56 12.77 37.36
N TRP A 736 44.09 12.17 36.30
CA TRP A 736 43.34 11.25 35.44
C TRP A 736 43.42 9.83 35.99
N TYR A 737 42.26 9.21 36.22
CA TYR A 737 42.14 7.81 36.62
C TYR A 737 41.44 6.98 35.53
N LYS A 738 41.87 5.73 35.39
CA LYS A 738 41.26 4.71 34.52
C LYS A 738 40.76 3.57 35.41
N THR A 739 39.54 3.10 35.21
CA THR A 739 38.92 2.06 36.05
C THR A 739 38.03 1.15 35.22
N CYS A 740 37.78 -0.08 35.70
CA CYS A 740 36.68 -0.91 35.21
C CYS A 740 35.68 -1.12 36.35
N LEU A 741 34.47 -0.60 36.16
CA LEU A 741 33.51 -0.44 37.26
C LEU A 741 33.24 -1.73 38.05
N PRO A 742 33.08 -2.93 37.46
CA PRO A 742 32.83 -4.16 38.23
C PRO A 742 34.00 -4.63 39.12
N CYS A 743 35.22 -4.70 38.59
CA CYS A 743 36.36 -5.34 39.26
C CYS A 743 37.21 -4.39 40.11
N ASP A 744 37.13 -3.07 39.88
CA ASP A 744 37.89 -2.09 40.64
C ASP A 744 37.28 -1.88 42.05
N ASN A 745 37.74 -2.71 42.98
CA ASN A 745 37.27 -2.68 44.37
C ASN A 745 37.76 -1.44 45.14
N LEU A 746 38.91 -0.85 44.76
CA LEU A 746 39.41 0.37 45.39
C LEU A 746 38.49 1.54 45.02
N PHE A 747 38.24 1.75 43.72
CA PHE A 747 37.33 2.79 43.25
C PHE A 747 35.93 2.66 43.85
N ARG A 748 35.41 1.42 43.88
CA ARG A 748 34.08 1.14 44.44
C ARG A 748 34.00 1.41 45.95
N THR A 749 35.00 1.02 46.74
CA THR A 749 34.96 1.22 48.20
C THR A 749 35.19 2.69 48.57
N THR A 750 36.16 3.37 47.95
CA THR A 750 36.45 4.80 48.20
C THR A 750 35.27 5.73 47.89
N PHE A 751 34.44 5.39 46.89
CA PHE A 751 33.27 6.19 46.49
C PHE A 751 31.91 5.56 46.83
N ASN A 752 31.90 4.52 47.68
CA ASN A 752 30.69 3.81 48.13
C ASN A 752 29.76 3.33 46.97
N ILE A 753 30.35 2.85 45.88
CA ILE A 753 29.64 2.41 44.68
C ILE A 753 29.13 0.98 44.87
N ASN A 754 27.89 0.88 45.34
CA ASN A 754 27.17 -0.39 45.52
C ASN A 754 26.68 -0.94 44.16
N LEU A 755 27.38 -1.97 43.65
CA LEU A 755 26.97 -2.70 42.44
C LEU A 755 25.96 -3.82 42.69
N ASP A 756 25.64 -4.16 43.93
CA ASP A 756 24.62 -5.17 44.23
C ASP A 756 23.20 -4.61 44.03
N ALA A 757 23.00 -3.30 44.19
CA ALA A 757 21.81 -2.58 43.73
C ALA A 757 21.58 -2.64 42.19
N VAL A 758 22.64 -2.97 41.45
CA VAL A 758 22.72 -3.04 39.98
C VAL A 758 22.48 -4.47 39.47
N LYS A 759 22.59 -5.49 40.34
CA LYS A 759 22.29 -6.90 40.05
C LYS A 759 20.79 -7.21 40.27
N LYS A 760 20.33 -8.37 39.80
CA LYS A 760 19.07 -8.98 40.28
C LYS A 760 19.25 -9.39 41.74
N VAL A 761 18.43 -8.82 42.64
CA VAL A 761 18.29 -9.33 44.01
C VAL A 761 17.70 -10.74 43.92
N GLY A 762 18.39 -11.72 44.51
CA GLY A 762 17.94 -13.11 44.52
C GLY A 762 16.58 -13.25 45.23
N GLY A 763 15.72 -14.14 44.72
CA GLY A 763 14.40 -14.36 45.29
C GLY A 763 14.48 -14.88 46.72
N ILE A 764 13.94 -14.11 47.68
CA ILE A 764 13.77 -14.55 49.06
C ILE A 764 12.73 -15.67 49.06
N VAL A 765 13.17 -16.90 49.32
CA VAL A 765 12.27 -17.97 49.76
C VAL A 765 11.83 -17.60 51.18
N GLY A 766 10.56 -17.23 51.32
CA GLY A 766 10.03 -16.73 52.59
C GLY A 766 9.28 -17.78 53.39
N GLU A 767 9.13 -17.52 54.69
CA GLU A 767 8.01 -18.02 55.49
C GLU A 767 7.26 -16.85 56.13
N VAL A 768 5.95 -17.00 56.31
CA VAL A 768 5.07 -15.97 56.88
C VAL A 768 4.20 -16.59 57.97
N ARG A 769 4.49 -16.23 59.22
CA ARG A 769 3.63 -16.31 60.43
C ARG A 769 4.38 -15.62 61.58
N GLY A 770 3.78 -14.74 62.39
CA GLY A 770 2.48 -14.08 62.24
C GLY A 770 1.94 -13.49 63.55
N GLY A 771 1.81 -12.15 63.60
CA GLY A 771 1.01 -11.43 64.61
C GLY A 771 1.75 -10.88 65.83
N GLY A 772 1.34 -9.67 66.27
CA GLY A 772 1.49 -9.19 67.66
C GLY A 772 2.50 -8.05 67.92
N GLY A 773 1.98 -6.85 68.19
CA GLY A 773 2.60 -5.89 69.11
C GLY A 773 3.55 -4.80 68.56
N GLY A 774 3.06 -3.55 68.53
CA GLY A 774 3.85 -2.41 69.05
C GLY A 774 3.69 -2.35 70.58
N PRO A 775 4.38 -1.47 71.32
CA PRO A 775 4.65 -0.04 71.01
C PRO A 775 6.18 0.25 71.00
N GLY A 776 6.79 1.43 71.13
CA GLY A 776 6.41 2.73 71.73
C GLY A 776 6.51 2.72 73.27
N SER A 777 7.01 3.74 73.99
CA SER A 777 7.64 5.01 73.58
C SER A 777 8.42 5.61 74.77
N GLY A 778 9.59 6.23 74.51
CA GLY A 778 10.21 7.26 75.37
C GLY A 778 10.86 6.83 76.71
N PRO A 779 11.67 7.70 77.34
CA PRO A 779 12.16 7.56 78.72
C PRO A 779 11.26 8.32 79.73
N GLY A 780 11.02 7.75 80.91
CA GLY A 780 9.98 8.28 81.83
C GLY A 780 10.04 7.91 83.32
N GLY A 781 11.20 7.57 83.88
CA GLY A 781 11.42 7.46 85.34
C GLY A 781 10.97 6.17 86.05
N GLY A 782 11.41 6.00 87.31
CA GLY A 782 11.04 4.88 88.20
C GLY A 782 12.17 3.85 88.44
N PRO A 783 12.57 3.54 89.70
CA PRO A 783 13.71 2.66 90.01
C PRO A 783 13.33 1.33 90.70
N GLY A 784 14.27 0.36 90.74
CA GLY A 784 14.30 -0.65 91.80
C GLY A 784 14.92 -2.01 91.45
N SER A 785 15.88 -2.45 92.28
CA SER A 785 16.26 -3.85 92.60
C SER A 785 16.59 -4.87 91.47
N GLY A 786 17.76 -5.51 91.59
CA GLY A 786 18.04 -6.85 91.01
C GLY A 786 17.48 -7.99 91.91
N PRO A 787 18.08 -9.20 91.99
CA PRO A 787 19.43 -9.59 91.53
C PRO A 787 19.55 -10.95 90.80
N GLY A 788 20.78 -11.32 90.41
CA GLY A 788 21.28 -12.70 90.53
C GLY A 788 21.43 -13.55 89.25
N GLY A 789 22.49 -14.39 89.23
CA GLY A 789 22.56 -15.60 88.39
C GLY A 789 23.54 -15.59 87.21
N GLY A 790 24.81 -15.93 87.46
CA GLY A 790 25.60 -16.76 86.51
C GLY A 790 25.64 -18.22 87.03
N PRO A 791 26.63 -19.06 86.67
CA PRO A 791 27.70 -18.92 85.67
C PRO A 791 27.80 -20.18 84.74
N GLY A 792 28.92 -20.40 84.04
CA GLY A 792 29.36 -21.79 83.75
C GLY A 792 30.17 -22.10 82.47
N SER A 793 31.45 -22.44 82.67
CA SER A 793 32.15 -23.60 82.05
C SER A 793 32.40 -23.71 80.53
N GLY A 794 33.69 -23.80 80.15
CA GLY A 794 34.18 -24.71 79.08
C GLY A 794 34.43 -26.13 79.63
N PRO A 795 35.46 -26.92 79.22
CA PRO A 795 36.60 -26.58 78.34
C PRO A 795 37.03 -27.68 77.31
N GLY A 796 38.08 -27.39 76.51
CA GLY A 796 39.02 -28.36 75.93
C GLY A 796 38.61 -29.10 74.63
N GLY A 797 39.55 -29.65 73.83
CA GLY A 797 41.01 -29.46 73.84
C GLY A 797 41.81 -30.54 73.07
N GLY A 798 42.88 -30.15 72.35
CA GLY A 798 43.93 -31.03 71.77
C GLY A 798 43.54 -31.87 70.53
N GLY A 799 44.45 -32.28 69.64
CA GLY A 799 45.89 -31.99 69.51
C GLY A 799 46.66 -33.09 68.76
N SER A 800 47.49 -32.74 67.76
CA SER A 800 48.46 -33.61 67.00
C SER A 800 47.91 -34.84 66.24
N GLY A 801 48.61 -35.40 65.23
CA GLY A 801 49.75 -34.87 64.46
C GLY A 801 50.79 -35.92 64.00
N ARG A 802 51.22 -35.82 62.72
CA ARG A 802 52.27 -36.60 62.00
C ARG A 802 51.94 -38.03 61.55
N GLY A 803 52.40 -38.40 60.34
CA GLY A 803 52.64 -39.80 59.95
C GLY A 803 52.54 -40.14 58.46
N GLY A 804 53.67 -40.10 57.73
CA GLY A 804 53.82 -40.73 56.41
C GLY A 804 53.24 -39.98 55.20
N GLY A 805 53.89 -40.10 54.05
CA GLY A 805 53.42 -39.52 52.78
C GLY A 805 54.17 -40.09 51.58
N SER A 806 53.71 -39.74 50.38
CA SER A 806 54.39 -40.05 49.12
C SER A 806 54.16 -38.93 48.11
N GLY A 807 55.21 -38.60 47.35
CA GLY A 807 55.15 -37.61 46.27
C GLY A 807 56.22 -37.94 45.22
N GLY A 808 55.92 -37.64 43.95
CA GLY A 808 56.83 -37.80 42.82
C GLY A 808 56.94 -36.49 42.05
N TRP A 809 58.13 -36.16 41.57
CA TRP A 809 58.47 -34.86 40.97
C TRP A 809 59.25 -35.02 39.65
N ASN A 810 59.03 -34.08 38.72
CA ASN A 810 59.92 -33.58 37.65
C ASN A 810 60.71 -34.52 36.70
N SER A 811 60.36 -34.41 35.42
CA SER A 811 61.15 -33.73 34.35
C SER A 811 62.64 -34.09 34.10
N GLY A 812 62.98 -34.38 32.83
CA GLY A 812 64.37 -34.46 32.32
C GLY A 812 64.48 -34.24 30.79
N PRO A 813 65.68 -33.95 30.23
CA PRO A 813 65.86 -33.33 28.89
C PRO A 813 66.68 -34.19 27.88
N GLY A 814 67.22 -33.60 26.79
CA GLY A 814 67.93 -34.34 25.71
C GLY A 814 69.06 -33.59 24.97
N GLY A 815 69.36 -34.01 23.73
CA GLY A 815 70.46 -33.54 22.83
C GLY A 815 71.39 -34.70 22.39
N GLY A 816 72.04 -34.74 21.22
CA GLY A 816 72.14 -33.89 20.00
C GLY A 816 73.33 -34.40 19.14
N GLY A 817 73.58 -34.08 17.85
CA GLY A 817 72.92 -33.28 16.80
C GLY A 817 73.95 -32.82 15.74
N SER A 818 73.78 -33.07 14.42
CA SER A 818 74.80 -32.72 13.38
C SER A 818 74.30 -32.63 11.92
N GLY A 819 74.92 -31.74 11.12
CA GLY A 819 75.23 -32.00 9.68
C GLY A 819 74.41 -31.32 8.57
N GLY A 820 74.53 -30.00 8.37
CA GLY A 820 73.76 -29.21 7.37
C GLY A 820 74.11 -29.34 5.87
N GLY A 821 73.50 -28.47 5.03
CA GLY A 821 73.94 -28.24 3.64
C GLY A 821 72.89 -27.66 2.66
N GLY A 822 73.20 -26.49 2.07
CA GLY A 822 72.67 -26.04 0.76
C GLY A 822 71.36 -25.22 0.74
N GLY A 823 71.29 -24.27 -0.21
CA GLY A 823 70.08 -23.53 -0.56
C GLY A 823 70.27 -22.61 -1.77
N SER A 824 69.18 -22.27 -2.45
CA SER A 824 69.07 -21.20 -3.46
C SER A 824 67.59 -20.95 -3.80
N GLY A 825 67.23 -19.72 -4.21
CA GLY A 825 65.85 -19.34 -4.53
C GLY A 825 65.49 -19.55 -6.01
N GLY A 826 64.31 -19.10 -6.43
CA GLY A 826 63.93 -19.06 -7.84
C GLY A 826 62.41 -19.06 -8.08
N TRP A 827 61.88 -17.90 -8.45
CA TRP A 827 60.48 -17.67 -8.80
C TRP A 827 59.91 -18.57 -9.92
N GLY A 828 58.65 -18.97 -9.76
CA GLY A 828 57.60 -18.70 -10.75
C GLY A 828 57.27 -19.73 -11.84
N SER A 829 56.20 -19.39 -12.57
CA SER A 829 55.66 -20.03 -13.78
C SER A 829 54.94 -21.38 -13.61
N GLY A 830 53.70 -21.45 -14.11
CA GLY A 830 52.86 -22.66 -14.10
C GLY A 830 52.66 -23.29 -15.48
N THR A 831 51.91 -24.39 -15.51
CA THR A 831 51.30 -25.09 -16.65
C THR A 831 50.19 -26.00 -16.10
N GLY A 832 49.20 -26.49 -16.86
CA GLY A 832 48.91 -26.26 -18.28
C GLY A 832 48.91 -27.56 -19.11
N GLY A 833 47.79 -28.28 -19.14
CA GLY A 833 47.49 -29.31 -20.16
C GLY A 833 47.36 -30.76 -19.68
N GLY A 834 46.72 -31.59 -20.51
CA GLY A 834 46.52 -33.04 -20.30
C GLY A 834 45.17 -33.41 -19.65
N GLY A 835 44.25 -34.15 -20.26
CA GLY A 835 44.20 -34.69 -21.63
C GLY A 835 44.51 -36.20 -21.72
N SER A 836 43.55 -36.99 -22.23
CA SER A 836 43.59 -38.47 -22.40
C SER A 836 43.60 -39.32 -21.09
N GLY A 837 43.22 -40.61 -21.10
CA GLY A 837 42.50 -41.34 -22.16
C GLY A 837 42.60 -42.88 -22.21
N GLY A 838 41.86 -43.60 -21.34
CA GLY A 838 41.18 -44.88 -21.69
C GLY A 838 41.86 -46.25 -21.46
N ARG A 839 40.98 -47.29 -21.38
CA ARG A 839 41.21 -48.77 -21.45
C ARG A 839 41.94 -49.44 -20.26
N GLY A 840 41.69 -50.70 -19.88
CA GLY A 840 40.64 -51.67 -20.27
C GLY A 840 40.94 -53.15 -19.88
N SER A 841 39.91 -54.03 -19.82
CA SER A 841 39.96 -55.52 -19.59
C SER A 841 40.37 -55.99 -18.17
N GLY A 842 40.04 -57.18 -17.61
CA GLY A 842 39.29 -58.42 -17.95
C GLY A 842 39.14 -59.32 -16.67
N THR A 843 38.77 -60.62 -16.59
CA THR A 843 38.11 -61.64 -17.46
C THR A 843 37.95 -63.01 -16.72
N GLY A 844 36.79 -63.72 -16.82
CA GLY A 844 36.60 -65.16 -16.45
C GLY A 844 35.94 -65.48 -15.07
N GLY A 845 35.29 -66.64 -14.83
CA GLY A 845 34.89 -67.77 -15.70
C GLY A 845 34.12 -68.93 -14.98
N GLY A 846 33.26 -69.69 -15.70
CA GLY A 846 32.41 -70.82 -15.20
C GLY A 846 30.93 -70.72 -15.67
N GLY A 847 30.03 -71.73 -15.65
CA GLY A 847 30.10 -73.17 -15.33
C GLY A 847 29.27 -73.57 -14.08
N LEU A 848 28.36 -74.57 -14.03
CA LEU A 848 27.71 -75.52 -14.97
C LEU A 848 26.31 -75.92 -14.37
N GLY A 849 25.30 -76.50 -15.06
CA GLY A 849 25.16 -76.79 -16.50
C GLY A 849 24.03 -77.78 -16.93
N GLY A 850 22.74 -77.60 -16.57
CA GLY A 850 21.61 -78.43 -17.05
C GLY A 850 20.21 -77.96 -16.57
N GLY A 851 19.05 -78.49 -17.00
CA GLY A 851 18.71 -79.48 -18.04
C GLY A 851 17.18 -79.77 -18.14
N ARG A 852 16.65 -80.13 -19.34
CA ARG A 852 15.21 -80.29 -19.76
C ARG A 852 14.25 -79.09 -19.48
N GLY A 853 13.56 -78.49 -20.44
CA GLY A 853 13.72 -78.52 -21.91
C GLY A 853 12.45 -78.23 -22.74
N LYS A 854 12.29 -77.00 -23.26
CA LYS A 854 11.75 -76.68 -24.60
C LYS A 854 12.09 -75.22 -25.01
N LYS A 855 12.18 -74.97 -26.31
CA LYS A 855 12.69 -73.76 -27.00
C LYS A 855 11.68 -73.34 -28.10
N PRO A 856 11.83 -72.17 -28.79
CA PRO A 856 12.61 -70.96 -28.48
C PRO A 856 11.60 -69.85 -28.07
N SER A 857 11.55 -68.56 -28.47
CA SER A 857 12.36 -67.56 -29.23
C SER A 857 11.75 -66.17 -28.90
N GLY A 858 12.45 -65.03 -28.95
CA GLY A 858 13.86 -64.72 -29.19
C GLY A 858 14.29 -63.50 -28.36
N GLU A 859 15.54 -63.04 -28.52
CA GLU A 859 16.25 -62.21 -27.53
C GLU A 859 15.75 -60.76 -27.32
N SER A 860 16.12 -60.22 -26.15
CA SER A 860 16.07 -58.79 -25.84
C SER A 860 17.43 -58.31 -25.30
N LYS A 861 17.84 -57.05 -25.59
CA LYS A 861 18.65 -56.19 -24.67
C LYS A 861 19.02 -54.78 -25.23
N LYS A 862 18.51 -53.76 -24.52
CA LYS A 862 19.24 -52.57 -23.99
C LYS A 862 19.77 -51.45 -24.96
N PRO A 863 20.17 -50.26 -24.41
CA PRO A 863 20.13 -48.94 -25.07
C PRO A 863 21.57 -48.31 -25.19
N PRO A 864 21.88 -46.98 -25.12
CA PRO A 864 21.09 -45.70 -25.09
C PRO A 864 21.64 -44.51 -25.93
N THR A 865 21.02 -43.32 -25.78
CA THR A 865 21.59 -41.93 -25.73
C THR A 865 21.11 -40.84 -26.72
N LYS A 866 20.91 -39.63 -26.15
CA LYS A 866 21.00 -38.22 -26.67
C LYS A 866 20.20 -37.72 -27.90
N LYS A 867 19.35 -36.70 -27.62
CA LYS A 867 19.01 -35.41 -28.32
C LYS A 867 19.26 -35.23 -29.84
N PRO A 868 18.51 -34.34 -30.54
CA PRO A 868 17.14 -33.83 -30.32
C PRO A 868 16.26 -33.87 -31.61
N PRO A 869 14.94 -33.58 -31.55
CA PRO A 869 14.10 -33.46 -32.74
C PRO A 869 13.99 -32.01 -33.28
N SER A 870 14.04 -31.86 -34.59
CA SER A 870 13.55 -30.68 -35.34
C SER A 870 12.15 -30.95 -35.93
N GLU A 871 11.45 -29.92 -36.41
CA GLU A 871 10.16 -30.06 -37.12
C GLU A 871 10.28 -30.92 -38.40
N PRO A 872 9.16 -31.47 -38.92
CA PRO A 872 8.51 -30.76 -40.03
C PRO A 872 6.96 -30.83 -40.08
N LYS A 873 6.40 -30.06 -41.03
CA LYS A 873 4.97 -29.83 -41.31
C LYS A 873 4.30 -30.92 -42.21
N PRO A 874 2.96 -30.89 -42.45
CA PRO A 874 2.17 -32.11 -42.71
C PRO A 874 1.91 -32.44 -44.19
N LYS A 875 1.24 -33.59 -44.43
CA LYS A 875 0.66 -33.99 -45.73
C LYS A 875 -0.84 -34.30 -45.62
N LYS A 876 -1.61 -33.97 -46.67
CA LYS A 876 -2.98 -34.45 -46.93
C LYS A 876 -2.93 -35.73 -47.78
N THR A 877 -3.88 -36.66 -47.65
CA THR A 877 -4.97 -36.89 -48.65
C THR A 877 -5.72 -38.24 -48.50
N LYS A 878 -7.03 -38.17 -48.78
CA LYS A 878 -7.95 -39.17 -49.39
C LYS A 878 -8.47 -40.39 -48.58
N GLU A 879 -9.77 -40.59 -48.82
CA GLU A 879 -10.72 -41.64 -48.40
C GLU A 879 -10.83 -42.73 -49.51
N PRO A 880 -11.54 -43.90 -49.36
CA PRO A 880 -13.03 -43.91 -49.45
C PRO A 880 -13.86 -45.12 -48.84
N LYS A 881 -15.19 -44.89 -48.69
CA LYS A 881 -16.36 -45.81 -48.92
C LYS A 881 -16.74 -47.05 -48.01
N ALA A 882 -17.67 -46.82 -47.07
CA ALA A 882 -19.12 -47.21 -47.04
C ALA A 882 -19.69 -48.66 -47.29
N ALA A 883 -20.48 -49.15 -46.31
CA ALA A 883 -21.75 -49.95 -46.39
C ALA A 883 -22.40 -49.98 -44.95
N ALA A 884 -23.69 -49.72 -44.64
CA ALA A 884 -25.01 -50.29 -45.03
C ALA A 884 -25.33 -51.67 -44.34
N ASN A 885 -26.49 -51.96 -43.73
CA ASN A 885 -27.80 -51.26 -43.62
C ASN A 885 -28.75 -51.81 -42.50
N LYS A 886 -29.62 -50.96 -41.89
CA LYS A 886 -30.86 -51.26 -41.09
C LYS A 886 -30.71 -52.10 -39.79
N ASN A 887 -31.51 -51.96 -38.70
CA ASN A 887 -32.78 -51.27 -38.37
C ASN A 887 -32.86 -51.15 -36.80
N SER A 888 -33.81 -50.55 -36.05
CA SER A 888 -34.89 -49.51 -36.20
C SER A 888 -35.62 -49.32 -34.84
N SER A 889 -36.27 -48.21 -34.42
CA SER A 889 -36.09 -46.76 -34.66
C SER A 889 -37.17 -45.91 -33.90
N SER A 890 -36.88 -45.38 -32.70
CA SER A 890 -37.77 -44.43 -31.96
C SER A 890 -36.98 -43.25 -31.37
N LYS A 891 -36.70 -42.17 -32.12
CA LYS A 891 -37.56 -41.03 -32.53
C LYS A 891 -38.07 -40.12 -31.39
N SER A 892 -37.51 -38.91 -31.32
CA SER A 892 -38.24 -37.69 -31.71
C SER A 892 -37.26 -36.58 -32.14
N SER A 893 -37.43 -36.07 -33.36
CA SER A 893 -36.74 -34.87 -33.88
C SER A 893 -37.33 -34.47 -35.24
N SER A 894 -37.37 -33.17 -35.54
CA SER A 894 -37.54 -32.65 -36.91
C SER A 894 -37.38 -31.12 -36.96
N SER A 895 -36.53 -30.63 -37.85
CA SER A 895 -36.67 -29.30 -38.47
C SER A 895 -36.17 -29.40 -39.90
N ILE A 896 -36.87 -28.75 -40.84
CA ILE A 896 -36.70 -28.91 -42.30
C ILE A 896 -36.42 -27.54 -42.92
N ARG A 897 -35.73 -27.52 -44.07
CA ARG A 897 -35.24 -26.30 -44.72
C ARG A 897 -35.74 -26.19 -46.17
N SER A 898 -35.65 -24.97 -46.71
CA SER A 898 -35.83 -24.55 -48.11
C SER A 898 -37.26 -24.51 -48.67
N TYR A 899 -37.63 -23.35 -49.22
CA TYR A 899 -37.79 -23.13 -50.67
C TYR A 899 -37.57 -21.63 -50.98
N PHE A 900 -37.53 -21.26 -52.26
CA PHE A 900 -37.42 -19.87 -52.75
C PHE A 900 -38.24 -19.72 -54.04
N THR A 901 -38.51 -18.47 -54.45
CA THR A 901 -39.18 -18.03 -55.71
C THR A 901 -40.66 -18.40 -55.92
N SER A 902 -41.53 -17.39 -56.00
CA SER A 902 -42.26 -17.02 -57.25
C SER A 902 -43.25 -15.85 -57.05
N ALA A 903 -43.60 -15.18 -58.17
CA ALA A 903 -44.72 -14.26 -58.39
C ALA A 903 -44.78 -12.88 -57.66
N ALA A 904 -44.55 -11.83 -58.45
CA ALA A 904 -45.24 -10.53 -58.42
C ALA A 904 -46.44 -10.59 -59.45
N PRO A 905 -47.28 -9.56 -59.74
CA PRO A 905 -47.09 -8.11 -59.51
C PRO A 905 -48.35 -7.26 -59.15
N THR A 906 -48.18 -5.93 -59.25
CA THR A 906 -49.18 -4.81 -59.39
C THR A 906 -49.53 -3.94 -58.16
N ASN A 907 -49.10 -2.67 -58.26
CA ASN A 907 -49.78 -1.38 -57.98
C ASN A 907 -50.47 -1.10 -56.61
N SER A 908 -50.38 0.11 -56.02
CA SER A 908 -49.57 1.33 -56.34
C SER A 908 -49.72 2.45 -55.28
N ALA A 909 -48.73 3.36 -55.25
CA ALA A 909 -48.81 4.80 -54.87
C ALA A 909 -48.51 5.30 -53.42
N SER A 910 -48.05 6.57 -53.40
CA SER A 910 -47.91 7.56 -52.30
C SER A 910 -46.96 7.32 -51.11
N ASN A 911 -45.69 7.73 -51.33
CA ASN A 911 -44.88 8.72 -50.58
C ASN A 911 -45.14 9.04 -49.10
N GLY A 912 -44.06 9.36 -48.36
CA GLY A 912 -44.07 10.50 -47.43
C GLY A 912 -43.37 10.35 -46.07
N LEU A 913 -42.06 10.06 -46.02
CA LEU A 913 -41.22 10.29 -44.82
C LEU A 913 -39.77 10.65 -45.23
N ASP A 914 -39.53 11.94 -45.37
CA ASP A 914 -38.20 12.57 -45.33
C ASP A 914 -38.14 13.51 -44.10
N GLU A 915 -36.97 14.10 -43.83
CA GLU A 915 -36.71 15.10 -42.77
C GLU A 915 -36.96 14.65 -41.32
N PHE A 916 -35.93 14.12 -40.65
CA PHE A 916 -35.22 14.93 -39.63
C PHE A 916 -33.86 14.31 -39.23
N PHE A 917 -32.78 14.93 -39.70
CA PHE A 917 -31.41 14.67 -39.24
C PHE A 917 -30.70 16.02 -39.17
N ASP A 918 -30.63 16.64 -37.99
CA ASP A 918 -29.59 17.63 -37.68
C ASP A 918 -29.45 17.89 -36.17
N SER A 919 -28.41 18.66 -35.82
CA SER A 919 -28.06 19.27 -34.52
C SER A 919 -27.83 18.34 -33.32
N ASN A 920 -26.57 17.91 -33.19
CA ASN A 920 -25.98 17.53 -31.90
C ASN A 920 -25.40 18.79 -31.23
N ASP A 921 -26.17 19.43 -30.35
CA ASP A 921 -25.71 20.48 -29.43
C ASP A 921 -26.55 20.46 -28.13
N GLY A 922 -25.97 20.85 -26.99
CA GLY A 922 -26.73 21.12 -25.75
C GLY A 922 -26.64 20.13 -24.59
N PHE A 923 -25.72 19.13 -24.58
CA PHE A 923 -25.56 18.25 -23.41
C PHE A 923 -24.74 18.88 -22.25
N GLU A 924 -23.93 19.92 -22.51
CA GLU A 924 -23.06 20.53 -21.50
C GLU A 924 -23.78 21.58 -20.63
N ASP A 925 -24.68 22.41 -21.22
CA ASP A 925 -25.48 23.40 -20.48
C ASP A 925 -26.44 22.76 -19.46
N ALA A 926 -26.96 21.56 -19.77
CA ALA A 926 -27.82 20.81 -18.87
C ALA A 926 -27.13 20.38 -17.56
N MET A 927 -25.78 20.34 -17.54
CA MET A 927 -25.00 20.02 -16.34
C MET A 927 -24.57 21.28 -15.56
N LEU A 928 -24.42 22.42 -16.23
CA LEU A 928 -24.16 23.72 -15.60
C LEU A 928 -25.39 24.25 -14.87
N ALA A 929 -26.59 24.14 -15.46
CA ALA A 929 -27.85 24.54 -14.82
C ALA A 929 -28.17 23.78 -13.52
N ALA A 930 -27.54 22.62 -13.28
CA ALA A 930 -27.67 21.86 -12.05
C ALA A 930 -26.78 22.40 -10.90
N ALA A 931 -25.79 23.25 -11.18
CA ALA A 931 -24.81 23.71 -10.20
C ALA A 931 -25.30 24.92 -9.35
N GLU A 932 -26.15 25.80 -9.91
CA GLU A 932 -26.55 27.06 -9.25
C GLU A 932 -27.66 26.91 -8.19
N SER A 933 -28.17 25.70 -7.92
CA SER A 933 -29.34 25.48 -7.07
C SER A 933 -29.04 24.96 -5.65
N VAL A 934 -27.77 24.93 -5.22
CA VAL A 934 -27.35 24.38 -3.91
C VAL A 934 -26.53 25.36 -3.04
N GLU A 935 -26.76 26.68 -3.19
CA GLU A 935 -26.24 27.70 -2.25
C GLU A 935 -27.35 28.34 -1.39
N SER A 936 -27.86 27.61 -0.39
CA SER A 936 -28.41 28.22 0.83
C SER A 936 -28.48 27.26 2.02
N SER A 937 -28.45 27.83 3.23
CA SER A 937 -28.60 27.16 4.54
C SER A 937 -27.47 26.21 5.00
N SER A 938 -26.36 26.80 5.46
CA SER A 938 -25.46 26.13 6.41
C SER A 938 -25.18 27.00 7.65
N GLN A 939 -25.57 26.48 8.82
CA GLN A 939 -25.00 26.89 10.12
C GLN A 939 -24.46 25.63 10.81
N PRO A 940 -23.24 25.69 11.39
CA PRO A 940 -22.56 24.49 11.85
C PRO A 940 -23.15 23.95 13.17
N LYS A 941 -23.32 22.64 13.23
CA LYS A 941 -23.28 21.89 14.50
C LYS A 941 -21.98 21.11 14.55
N THR A 942 -21.21 21.33 15.60
CA THR A 942 -19.93 20.66 15.81
C THR A 942 -20.13 19.17 16.10
N ILE A 943 -19.51 18.34 15.27
CA ILE A 943 -19.31 16.91 15.51
C ILE A 943 -17.81 16.66 15.37
N SER A 944 -17.21 16.10 16.42
CA SER A 944 -15.79 15.75 16.41
C SER A 944 -15.55 14.55 15.49
N MET A 945 -14.66 14.72 14.51
CA MET A 945 -14.03 13.61 13.80
C MET A 945 -12.64 13.37 14.41
N VAL A 946 -12.25 12.11 14.50
CA VAL A 946 -10.93 11.68 14.99
C VAL A 946 -10.19 11.05 13.81
N PRO A 947 -9.07 11.64 13.33
CA PRO A 947 -8.16 11.01 12.37
C PRO A 947 -7.48 9.79 12.99
N LEU A 948 -6.98 8.88 12.15
CA LEU A 948 -6.40 7.60 12.59
C LEU A 948 -5.05 7.26 11.91
N ASP A 949 -4.45 8.23 11.22
CA ASP A 949 -3.19 8.09 10.46
C ASP A 949 -2.01 8.90 11.08
N ASP A 950 -2.23 9.63 12.18
CA ASP A 950 -1.24 10.57 12.75
C ASP A 950 -0.03 9.90 13.44
N ASP A 951 -0.12 8.63 13.87
CA ASP A 951 0.87 8.00 14.78
C ASP A 951 2.27 7.77 14.18
N ILE A 952 2.44 7.94 12.86
CA ILE A 952 3.78 7.99 12.24
C ILE A 952 4.30 9.43 12.15
N ALA A 953 3.43 10.45 12.05
CA ALA A 953 3.84 11.85 12.00
C ALA A 953 4.06 12.45 13.41
N ALA A 954 3.18 12.14 14.36
CA ALA A 954 3.23 12.61 15.75
C ALA A 954 4.51 12.16 16.50
N ALA A 955 5.17 11.10 16.01
CA ALA A 955 6.44 10.63 16.55
C ALA A 955 7.64 11.56 16.25
N PHE A 956 7.49 12.59 15.40
CA PHE A 956 8.61 13.36 14.83
C PHE A 956 8.50 14.90 15.01
N ALA A 957 7.54 15.41 15.80
CA ALA A 957 7.11 16.82 15.70
C ALA A 957 7.10 17.63 17.04
N ALA A 958 7.97 17.32 18.02
CA ALA A 958 8.05 18.08 19.28
C ALA A 958 9.46 18.15 19.89
N ASP A 959 9.72 19.27 20.58
CA ASP A 959 10.84 19.57 21.49
C ASP A 959 12.29 19.60 20.90
N ASP A 960 12.72 20.74 20.33
CA ASP A 960 14.16 21.03 20.06
C ASP A 960 14.57 22.53 19.98
N ASP A 961 13.64 23.50 19.89
CA ASP A 961 13.94 24.91 19.50
C ASP A 961 14.68 25.79 20.54
N ALA A 962 15.27 25.21 21.59
CA ALA A 962 15.73 25.96 22.77
C ALA A 962 17.26 26.15 22.91
N GLU A 963 18.10 25.49 22.11
CA GLU A 963 19.54 25.32 22.41
C GLU A 963 20.50 25.83 21.31
N PHE A 964 20.01 26.59 20.32
CA PHE A 964 20.79 26.98 19.13
C PHE A 964 21.72 28.21 19.30
N GLU A 965 21.36 29.18 20.15
CA GLU A 965 22.00 30.51 20.22
C GLU A 965 23.42 30.55 20.81
N ALA A 966 23.92 29.48 21.43
CA ALA A 966 24.96 29.60 22.47
C ALA A 966 26.42 29.36 22.03
N LEU A 967 26.70 28.92 20.79
CA LEU A 967 27.95 28.20 20.47
C LEU A 967 28.71 28.65 19.19
N VAL A 968 28.62 29.93 18.82
CA VAL A 968 29.45 30.54 17.77
C VAL A 968 30.50 31.47 18.38
N ASN A 969 31.80 31.10 18.35
CA ASN A 969 33.01 31.97 18.25
C ASN A 969 34.33 31.26 18.64
N GLY A 970 35.39 31.35 17.80
CA GLY A 970 36.81 31.13 18.20
C GLY A 970 37.66 30.11 17.39
N GLY A 971 38.84 30.52 16.89
CA GLY A 971 39.89 29.68 16.23
C GLY A 971 41.20 29.58 17.06
N THR A 972 42.38 29.18 16.56
CA THR A 972 42.89 28.80 15.20
C THR A 972 44.34 28.24 15.27
N LEU A 973 44.75 27.34 14.33
CA LEU A 973 46.15 27.01 13.88
C LEU A 973 47.15 26.32 14.89
N PRO A 974 48.28 25.68 14.45
CA PRO A 974 48.64 25.04 13.16
C PRO A 974 49.25 23.60 13.28
N THR A 975 49.86 23.09 12.19
CA THR A 975 50.25 21.70 11.81
C THR A 975 51.66 21.19 12.19
N ASP A 976 51.89 19.86 12.23
CA ASP A 976 52.81 19.13 11.31
C ASP A 976 52.60 17.58 11.29
N SER A 977 53.49 16.76 10.67
CA SER A 977 53.05 15.61 9.84
C SER A 977 53.86 14.27 9.86
N ASN A 978 53.24 13.24 9.23
CA ASN A 978 53.81 12.10 8.46
C ASN A 978 54.10 10.71 9.12
N VAL A 979 53.69 9.61 8.43
CA VAL A 979 54.28 8.23 8.30
C VAL A 979 53.23 7.14 7.99
N ASP A 980 53.45 6.40 6.88
CA ASP A 980 52.99 5.07 6.39
C ASP A 980 51.58 4.50 6.72
N GLN A 981 50.78 3.96 5.79
CA GLN A 981 50.98 3.30 4.48
C GLN A 981 51.63 1.89 4.47
N GLN A 982 51.01 0.85 5.07
CA GLN A 982 51.46 -0.54 4.81
C GLN A 982 50.42 -1.69 4.90
N LEU A 983 49.12 -1.45 4.69
CA LEU A 983 48.08 -2.52 4.72
C LEU A 983 47.31 -2.74 3.42
N ASP A 984 47.41 -1.84 2.43
CA ASP A 984 46.52 -1.80 1.26
C ASP A 984 47.02 -2.61 0.03
N LYS A 985 47.40 -3.88 0.23
CA LYS A 985 47.94 -4.72 -0.87
C LYS A 985 47.36 -6.13 -1.01
N SER A 986 46.72 -6.70 0.01
CA SER A 986 46.10 -8.04 -0.10
C SER A 986 44.66 -8.00 -0.63
N LEU A 987 43.94 -6.89 -0.41
CA LEU A 987 42.52 -6.78 -0.78
C LEU A 987 42.33 -6.53 -2.29
N SER A 988 43.23 -5.75 -2.89
CA SER A 988 43.20 -5.33 -4.30
C SER A 988 43.76 -6.36 -5.28
N GLU A 989 44.18 -7.53 -4.79
CA GLU A 989 44.45 -8.73 -5.60
C GLU A 989 43.21 -9.65 -5.67
N TRP A 990 42.51 -9.86 -4.55
CA TRP A 990 41.31 -10.71 -4.49
C TRP A 990 40.17 -10.24 -5.41
N VAL A 991 39.93 -8.92 -5.48
CA VAL A 991 38.90 -8.33 -6.39
C VAL A 991 39.15 -8.72 -7.85
N LYS A 992 40.43 -8.78 -8.28
CA LYS A 992 40.82 -9.07 -9.67
C LYS A 992 40.68 -10.55 -10.06
N GLU A 993 40.38 -11.43 -9.12
CA GLU A 993 40.01 -12.82 -9.40
C GLU A 993 38.49 -13.01 -9.55
N GLN A 994 37.67 -12.14 -8.96
CA GLN A 994 36.21 -12.13 -9.19
C GLN A 994 35.88 -11.66 -10.62
N ASP A 995 36.43 -10.52 -11.05
CA ASP A 995 36.12 -9.89 -12.35
C ASP A 995 36.41 -10.78 -13.57
N LYS A 996 37.25 -11.83 -13.42
CA LYS A 996 37.60 -12.78 -14.48
C LYS A 996 36.63 -13.96 -14.65
N ALA A 997 35.61 -14.08 -13.79
CA ALA A 997 34.69 -15.21 -13.82
C ALA A 997 33.50 -15.01 -14.79
N ASP A 998 33.07 -13.77 -15.05
CA ASP A 998 31.77 -13.47 -15.67
C ASP A 998 31.82 -13.15 -17.19
N GLU A 999 33.00 -13.07 -17.82
CA GLU A 999 33.11 -12.86 -19.28
C GLU A 999 32.89 -14.14 -20.10
N MET A 1000 31.63 -14.54 -20.29
CA MET A 1000 31.22 -15.47 -21.36
C MET A 1000 29.94 -15.00 -22.09
N PRO A 1001 30.05 -14.32 -23.25
CA PRO A 1001 28.89 -13.89 -24.02
C PRO A 1001 28.26 -15.02 -24.86
N MET A 1002 26.93 -15.10 -24.86
CA MET A 1002 26.15 -15.96 -25.76
C MET A 1002 25.74 -15.19 -27.03
N LEU A 1003 26.02 -15.75 -28.20
CA LEU A 1003 25.82 -15.08 -29.49
C LEU A 1003 24.35 -15.07 -29.94
N TRP A 1004 23.97 -13.99 -30.64
CA TRP A 1004 23.10 -14.08 -31.81
C TRP A 1004 23.79 -13.43 -33.01
N GLY A 1005 23.65 -14.01 -34.21
CA GLY A 1005 24.58 -13.80 -35.31
C GLY A 1005 24.40 -12.51 -36.12
N THR A 1006 25.52 -11.88 -36.47
CA THR A 1006 25.63 -10.86 -37.52
C THR A 1006 25.87 -11.49 -38.90
N ARG A 1007 25.75 -10.69 -39.97
CA ARG A 1007 26.37 -10.97 -41.27
C ARG A 1007 27.10 -9.72 -41.76
N GLU A 1008 28.27 -9.91 -42.37
CA GLU A 1008 29.29 -8.87 -42.46
C GLU A 1008 29.10 -7.85 -43.60
N ARG A 1009 29.76 -6.71 -43.46
CA ARG A 1009 30.42 -6.03 -44.59
C ARG A 1009 31.83 -5.61 -44.16
N ALA A 1010 32.79 -5.78 -45.06
CA ALA A 1010 34.22 -5.74 -44.76
C ALA A 1010 34.78 -4.33 -44.51
N SER A 1011 35.87 -4.28 -43.75
CA SER A 1011 36.67 -3.09 -43.47
C SER A 1011 37.67 -2.77 -44.59
N PHE A 1012 37.71 -1.51 -45.00
CA PHE A 1012 38.94 -0.83 -45.46
C PHE A 1012 39.14 0.38 -44.55
N GLY A 1013 40.39 0.71 -44.23
CA GLY A 1013 40.70 1.84 -43.35
C GLY A 1013 41.97 2.56 -43.74
N THR A 1014 42.00 3.86 -43.46
CA THR A 1014 43.19 4.72 -43.39
C THR A 1014 42.86 6.01 -42.64
N ALA A 1015 43.90 6.62 -42.06
CA ALA A 1015 44.04 8.01 -41.58
C ALA A 1015 42.77 8.87 -41.31
N ALA A 1016 42.61 9.32 -40.06
CA ALA A 1016 41.61 10.32 -39.69
C ALA A 1016 42.07 11.77 -39.94
N PRO A 1017 41.28 12.60 -40.66
CA PRO A 1017 41.39 14.06 -40.63
C PRO A 1017 40.42 14.67 -39.59
N THR A 1018 40.76 15.85 -39.08
CA THR A 1018 39.89 16.64 -38.18
C THR A 1018 38.65 17.21 -38.90
N PRO A 1019 37.49 17.32 -38.24
CA PRO A 1019 36.26 17.84 -38.85
C PRO A 1019 36.28 19.37 -39.02
N PRO A 1020 35.74 19.91 -40.13
CA PRO A 1020 35.61 21.36 -40.34
C PRO A 1020 34.42 21.97 -39.54
N PRO A 1021 34.41 23.30 -39.32
CA PRO A 1021 33.34 23.98 -38.58
C PRO A 1021 32.00 24.00 -39.33
N LYS A 1022 30.89 23.97 -38.57
CA LYS A 1022 29.52 24.02 -39.12
C LYS A 1022 29.16 25.44 -39.60
N PRO A 1023 28.49 25.62 -40.75
CA PRO A 1023 27.94 26.90 -41.17
C PRO A 1023 26.68 27.27 -40.36
N ALA A 1024 26.48 28.57 -40.10
CA ALA A 1024 25.30 29.09 -39.42
C ALA A 1024 24.36 29.82 -40.38
N ALA A 1025 23.06 29.53 -40.32
CA ALA A 1025 22.00 30.24 -41.03
C ALA A 1025 21.33 31.29 -40.13
N LYS A 1026 20.96 32.45 -40.70
CA LYS A 1026 20.56 33.64 -39.95
C LYS A 1026 19.06 33.68 -39.63
N ARG A 1027 18.71 34.22 -38.45
CA ARG A 1027 17.42 34.88 -38.22
C ARG A 1027 17.57 36.39 -38.50
N PRO A 1028 16.51 37.11 -38.93
CA PRO A 1028 16.57 38.56 -39.13
C PRO A 1028 16.73 39.31 -37.80
N ARG A 1029 17.30 40.51 -37.88
CA ARG A 1029 17.61 41.43 -36.78
C ARG A 1029 16.83 42.74 -36.98
N TRP A 1030 16.51 43.43 -35.88
CA TRP A 1030 16.38 44.89 -35.88
C TRP A 1030 17.32 45.45 -34.81
N ASP A 1031 17.79 46.68 -34.99
CA ASP A 1031 19.13 47.07 -34.54
C ASP A 1031 19.24 47.73 -33.16
N SER A 1032 20.50 47.88 -32.76
CA SER A 1032 20.99 48.31 -31.45
C SER A 1032 21.48 49.77 -31.51
N VAL A 1033 21.45 50.47 -30.37
CA VAL A 1033 22.36 51.58 -30.07
C VAL A 1033 22.89 51.39 -28.63
N GLU A 1034 24.05 51.95 -28.33
CA GLU A 1034 24.94 51.50 -27.26
C GLU A 1034 24.86 52.32 -25.94
N TRP A 1035 25.87 52.10 -25.11
CA TRP A 1035 26.02 52.37 -23.68
C TRP A 1035 26.69 53.73 -23.39
N ASP A 1036 26.24 54.47 -22.38
CA ASP A 1036 27.16 55.10 -21.41
C ASP A 1036 26.50 55.41 -20.05
N SER A 1037 27.24 56.05 -19.14
CA SER A 1037 27.25 55.69 -17.71
C SER A 1037 26.96 56.85 -16.73
N THR A 1038 26.62 56.47 -15.50
CA THR A 1038 26.57 57.29 -14.26
C THR A 1038 25.43 58.32 -14.11
N PRO A 1039 25.02 58.68 -12.87
CA PRO A 1039 23.58 58.70 -12.54
C PRO A 1039 23.00 60.07 -12.14
N PRO A 1040 21.66 60.12 -12.01
CA PRO A 1040 21.02 60.90 -10.94
C PRO A 1040 20.11 60.05 -10.04
N SER A 1041 20.00 60.46 -8.79
CA SER A 1041 19.10 59.90 -7.78
C SER A 1041 17.62 60.23 -8.01
N SER A 1042 16.74 59.24 -7.98
CA SER A 1042 15.33 59.41 -7.57
C SER A 1042 14.73 58.09 -7.07
N VAL A 1043 13.79 58.16 -6.13
CA VAL A 1043 13.15 56.99 -5.52
C VAL A 1043 11.93 56.57 -6.34
N PRO A 1044 11.76 55.30 -6.73
CA PRO A 1044 10.53 54.83 -7.36
C PRO A 1044 9.37 54.81 -6.33
N GLU A 1045 8.31 55.57 -6.60
CA GLU A 1045 7.13 55.63 -5.74
C GLU A 1045 6.35 54.30 -5.72
N SER A 1046 5.75 53.98 -4.57
CA SER A 1046 4.89 52.81 -4.42
C SER A 1046 3.53 53.02 -5.09
N LYS A 1047 3.18 52.14 -6.03
CA LYS A 1047 1.84 52.10 -6.67
C LYS A 1047 0.76 51.89 -5.62
N THR A 1048 0.08 52.97 -5.25
CA THR A 1048 -1.01 52.95 -4.26
C THR A 1048 -2.32 52.57 -4.94
N VAL A 1049 -2.96 51.49 -4.49
CA VAL A 1049 -4.28 51.04 -4.96
C VAL A 1049 -5.38 51.89 -4.30
N LEU A 1050 -6.40 52.30 -5.05
CA LEU A 1050 -7.52 53.13 -4.57
C LEU A 1050 -8.84 52.35 -4.58
N CYS A 1051 -9.73 52.58 -3.61
CA CYS A 1051 -11.12 52.07 -3.67
C CYS A 1051 -11.83 52.69 -4.87
N THR A 1052 -12.25 51.88 -5.84
CA THR A 1052 -12.95 52.36 -7.05
C THR A 1052 -14.23 53.14 -6.76
N GLY A 1053 -14.91 52.85 -5.65
CA GLY A 1053 -16.14 53.52 -5.21
C GLY A 1053 -15.99 54.85 -4.46
N CYS A 1054 -14.83 55.16 -3.86
CA CYS A 1054 -14.62 56.39 -3.08
C CYS A 1054 -13.26 57.08 -3.28
N GLN A 1055 -12.41 56.53 -4.16
CA GLN A 1055 -11.09 57.04 -4.57
C GLN A 1055 -10.07 57.24 -3.42
N GLN A 1056 -10.31 56.64 -2.24
CA GLN A 1056 -9.38 56.65 -1.12
C GLN A 1056 -8.38 55.48 -1.21
N PRO A 1057 -7.13 55.63 -0.71
CA PRO A 1057 -6.15 54.55 -0.62
C PRO A 1057 -6.69 53.30 0.06
N ALA A 1058 -6.59 52.16 -0.61
CA ALA A 1058 -6.98 50.86 -0.09
C ALA A 1058 -5.83 50.23 0.71
N ARG A 1059 -6.15 49.69 1.89
CA ARG A 1059 -5.16 49.09 2.79
C ARG A 1059 -4.87 47.65 2.39
N GLN A 1060 -3.59 47.34 2.19
CA GLN A 1060 -3.10 45.98 1.96
C GLN A 1060 -3.16 45.17 3.26
N ASN A 1061 -3.65 43.94 3.18
CA ASN A 1061 -3.82 43.01 4.29
C ASN A 1061 -3.51 41.57 3.82
N THR A 1062 -3.25 40.67 4.77
CA THR A 1062 -2.99 39.25 4.51
C THR A 1062 -4.06 38.39 5.18
N VAL A 1063 -4.51 37.32 4.51
CA VAL A 1063 -5.41 36.34 5.13
C VAL A 1063 -4.67 35.57 6.22
N ARG A 1064 -5.10 35.72 7.47
CA ARG A 1064 -4.51 35.06 8.67
C ARG A 1064 -5.42 34.00 9.32
N ARG A 1065 -6.52 33.61 8.67
CA ARG A 1065 -7.39 32.51 9.11
C ARG A 1065 -7.06 31.26 8.30
N ASN A 1066 -7.11 30.09 8.93
CA ASN A 1066 -6.84 28.82 8.27
C ASN A 1066 -8.03 28.43 7.36
N VAL A 1067 -7.96 28.88 6.11
CA VAL A 1067 -8.91 28.70 4.99
C VAL A 1067 -8.10 28.60 3.69
N PRO A 1068 -8.65 28.18 2.54
CA PRO A 1068 -7.89 27.94 1.30
C PRO A 1068 -7.07 29.11 0.72
N ASN A 1069 -7.25 30.34 1.23
CA ASN A 1069 -6.48 31.53 0.83
C ASN A 1069 -5.50 32.02 1.93
N LEU A 1070 -5.18 31.20 2.96
CA LEU A 1070 -4.23 31.56 4.03
C LEU A 1070 -2.89 32.05 3.43
N GLY A 1071 -2.40 33.20 3.90
CA GLY A 1071 -1.18 33.83 3.39
C GLY A 1071 -1.37 34.71 2.13
N ARG A 1072 -2.47 34.59 1.39
CA ARG A 1072 -2.75 35.45 0.23
C ARG A 1072 -3.04 36.89 0.66
N GLN A 1073 -2.64 37.87 -0.16
CA GLN A 1073 -2.74 39.30 0.13
C GLN A 1073 -3.86 39.97 -0.65
N PHE A 1074 -4.53 40.96 -0.04
CA PHE A 1074 -5.66 41.69 -0.63
C PHE A 1074 -5.69 43.15 -0.19
N TYR A 1075 -6.30 44.01 -0.99
CA TYR A 1075 -6.60 45.40 -0.68
C TYR A 1075 -8.06 45.52 -0.22
N LYS A 1076 -8.32 46.31 0.84
CA LYS A 1076 -9.67 46.70 1.28
C LYS A 1076 -9.72 48.19 1.62
N CYS A 1077 -10.85 48.86 1.36
CA CYS A 1077 -11.06 50.24 1.79
C CYS A 1077 -10.97 50.40 3.33
N PRO A 1078 -10.29 51.44 3.86
CA PRO A 1078 -10.23 51.71 5.30
C PRO A 1078 -11.56 52.14 5.92
N LYS A 1079 -12.58 52.50 5.13
CA LYS A 1079 -13.95 52.82 5.58
C LYS A 1079 -14.93 51.70 5.17
N PRO A 1080 -15.07 50.61 5.94
CA PRO A 1080 -15.90 49.47 5.55
C PRO A 1080 -17.39 49.79 5.47
N ASP A 1081 -17.87 50.76 6.25
CA ASP A 1081 -19.29 51.13 6.33
C ASP A 1081 -19.73 52.11 5.21
N GLU A 1082 -18.77 52.63 4.43
CA GLU A 1082 -19.00 53.56 3.30
C GLU A 1082 -18.52 53.02 1.94
N CYS A 1083 -17.41 52.26 1.88
CA CYS A 1083 -16.94 51.59 0.67
C CYS A 1083 -16.59 50.10 0.93
N ASN A 1084 -17.34 49.20 0.30
CA ASN A 1084 -17.13 47.74 0.36
C ASN A 1084 -16.08 47.22 -0.66
N PHE A 1085 -15.15 48.06 -1.12
CA PHE A 1085 -14.11 47.66 -2.08
C PHE A 1085 -13.17 46.60 -1.49
N PHE A 1086 -12.96 45.56 -2.28
CA PHE A 1086 -12.04 44.44 -2.06
C PHE A 1086 -11.43 44.05 -3.41
N GLN A 1087 -10.12 43.76 -3.43
CA GLN A 1087 -9.39 43.24 -4.61
C GLN A 1087 -8.22 42.39 -4.11
N TRP A 1088 -7.89 41.26 -4.75
CA TRP A 1088 -6.68 40.52 -4.40
C TRP A 1088 -5.42 41.22 -4.94
N ALA A 1089 -4.29 41.10 -4.25
CA ALA A 1089 -3.07 41.84 -4.60
C ALA A 1089 -2.32 41.28 -5.82
N ASP A 1090 -2.74 40.11 -6.31
CA ASP A 1090 -2.29 39.44 -7.53
C ASP A 1090 -3.25 39.67 -8.73
N GLU A 1091 -4.38 40.37 -8.53
CA GLU A 1091 -5.31 40.76 -9.60
C GLU A 1091 -4.91 42.11 -10.22
N PRO A 1092 -4.78 42.24 -11.56
CA PRO A 1092 -4.34 43.47 -12.20
C PRO A 1092 -5.40 44.58 -12.08
N SER A 1093 -4.97 45.80 -11.74
CA SER A 1093 -5.86 46.96 -11.65
C SER A 1093 -6.34 47.42 -13.04
N SER A 1094 -7.66 47.38 -13.26
CA SER A 1094 -8.30 47.75 -14.52
C SER A 1094 -8.35 49.27 -14.73
N SER A 1095 -7.30 49.83 -15.32
CA SER A 1095 -7.32 51.21 -15.83
C SER A 1095 -8.12 51.32 -17.14
N ALA A 1096 -8.76 52.47 -17.36
CA ALA A 1096 -9.83 52.62 -18.34
C ALA A 1096 -9.36 52.60 -19.80
N LYS A 1097 -10.19 52.06 -20.69
CA LYS A 1097 -10.25 52.45 -22.11
C LYS A 1097 -11.68 52.83 -22.48
N SER A 1098 -11.85 54.06 -22.93
CA SER A 1098 -13.12 54.64 -23.37
C SER A 1098 -13.54 54.14 -24.76
N LYS A 1099 -14.85 54.08 -24.97
CA LYS A 1099 -15.46 54.11 -26.31
C LYS A 1099 -16.45 55.28 -26.34
N ASN A 1100 -16.12 56.32 -27.09
CA ASN A 1100 -17.07 57.40 -27.37
C ASN A 1100 -18.09 56.90 -28.40
N TYR A 1101 -19.37 57.08 -28.11
CA TYR A 1101 -20.45 57.12 -29.11
C TYR A 1101 -21.20 58.43 -28.91
N THR A 1102 -21.31 59.22 -29.97
CA THR A 1102 -21.83 60.60 -29.91
C THR A 1102 -23.30 60.69 -30.31
N GLY A 1103 -24.14 61.13 -29.38
CA GLY A 1103 -25.34 61.92 -29.68
C GLY A 1103 -26.58 61.18 -30.15
N SER A 1104 -27.52 60.94 -29.23
CA SER A 1104 -28.70 61.82 -29.08
C SER A 1104 -29.58 61.35 -27.91
N ALA A 1105 -30.00 62.28 -27.06
CA ALA A 1105 -30.98 62.04 -25.99
C ALA A 1105 -32.37 62.58 -26.41
N PRO A 1106 -33.42 62.36 -25.60
CA PRO A 1106 -33.78 63.46 -24.69
C PRO A 1106 -34.32 63.03 -23.31
N GLN A 1107 -34.69 64.07 -22.53
CA GLN A 1107 -35.53 64.08 -21.33
C GLN A 1107 -34.93 63.67 -19.98
N SER A 1108 -34.94 64.66 -19.09
CA SER A 1108 -34.94 64.54 -17.64
C SER A 1108 -36.31 65.00 -17.10
N THR A 1109 -36.77 64.45 -15.98
CA THR A 1109 -37.11 65.23 -14.75
C THR A 1109 -37.65 64.36 -13.62
N THR A 1110 -37.34 64.79 -12.39
CA THR A 1110 -37.86 64.40 -11.06
C THR A 1110 -39.40 64.26 -11.01
N SER A 1111 -40.05 63.45 -10.15
CA SER A 1111 -39.93 63.57 -8.68
C SER A 1111 -40.69 62.49 -7.86
N TRP A 1112 -40.25 62.32 -6.60
CA TRP A 1112 -40.94 61.93 -5.35
C TRP A 1112 -42.33 61.22 -5.34
N GLY A 1113 -42.46 60.22 -4.45
CA GLY A 1113 -43.43 60.35 -3.35
C GLY A 1113 -44.62 59.38 -3.19
N SER A 1114 -44.38 58.26 -2.48
CA SER A 1114 -45.29 57.65 -1.50
C SER A 1114 -46.63 56.95 -1.88
N ASN A 1115 -46.86 55.88 -1.12
CA ASN A 1115 -48.14 55.42 -0.52
C ASN A 1115 -48.95 54.27 -1.16
N ARG A 1116 -49.80 53.66 -0.32
CA ARG A 1116 -50.62 52.44 -0.54
C ARG A 1116 -52.05 52.77 -1.01
N VAL A 1117 -52.74 51.79 -1.61
CA VAL A 1117 -54.05 51.20 -1.22
C VAL A 1117 -54.66 50.43 -2.42
N ALA A 1118 -55.54 49.47 -2.17
CA ALA A 1118 -56.11 48.55 -3.17
C ALA A 1118 -57.57 48.88 -3.56
N THR A 1119 -57.98 48.43 -4.76
CA THR A 1119 -59.40 48.15 -5.08
C THR A 1119 -59.57 47.13 -6.21
N LEU A 1120 -60.61 46.29 -6.08
CA LEU A 1120 -61.31 45.60 -7.18
C LEU A 1120 -62.56 46.44 -7.54
N PRO A 1121 -62.98 46.49 -8.82
CA PRO A 1121 -64.03 45.57 -9.37
C PRO A 1121 -63.55 44.87 -10.67
N SER A 1122 -64.10 43.74 -11.16
CA SER A 1122 -65.47 43.43 -11.65
C SER A 1122 -65.89 44.26 -12.90
N ILE A 1123 -66.54 43.74 -13.96
CA ILE A 1123 -67.17 42.41 -14.18
C ILE A 1123 -67.43 42.12 -15.70
N GLN A 1124 -68.07 40.97 -16.03
CA GLN A 1124 -68.80 40.60 -17.28
C GLN A 1124 -67.99 39.98 -18.47
N GLN A 1125 -68.50 38.98 -19.24
CA GLN A 1125 -69.82 38.31 -19.22
C GLN A 1125 -69.89 36.86 -19.81
N SER A 1126 -70.30 35.87 -19.00
CA SER A 1126 -71.11 34.68 -19.39
C SER A 1126 -70.46 33.57 -20.30
N ASN A 1127 -71.00 32.35 -20.48
CA ASN A 1127 -72.18 31.67 -19.90
C ASN A 1127 -72.11 30.12 -19.99
N SER A 1128 -73.01 29.40 -19.27
CA SER A 1128 -73.52 28.03 -19.58
C SER A 1128 -72.53 26.84 -19.46
N GLN A 1129 -72.85 25.57 -19.13
CA GLN A 1129 -73.91 24.81 -18.41
C GLN A 1129 -73.28 23.40 -18.13
N ARG A 1130 -73.75 22.43 -17.34
CA ARG A 1130 -74.68 22.23 -16.21
C ARG A 1130 -75.14 20.76 -16.26
N GLY A 1131 -74.67 19.91 -15.33
CA GLY A 1131 -75.30 18.61 -15.03
C GLY A 1131 -74.33 17.49 -14.65
N LYS A 1132 -74.75 16.36 -14.07
CA LYS A 1132 -75.79 16.06 -13.05
C LYS A 1132 -75.76 14.53 -12.81
N SER A 1133 -75.49 14.12 -11.56
CA SER A 1133 -76.17 13.03 -10.83
C SER A 1133 -76.20 11.56 -11.35
N SER A 1134 -75.65 10.66 -10.51
CA SER A 1134 -76.40 9.59 -9.79
C SER A 1134 -76.38 8.11 -10.25
N MET A 1135 -76.16 7.25 -9.24
CA MET A 1135 -76.75 5.92 -8.96
C MET A 1135 -76.16 4.59 -9.49
N ARG A 1136 -76.08 3.65 -8.52
CA ARG A 1136 -76.23 2.17 -8.61
C ARG A 1136 -75.13 1.35 -9.31
N SER A 1137 -74.96 0.05 -9.03
CA SER A 1137 -75.15 -0.73 -7.78
C SER A 1137 -74.52 -2.13 -7.96
N ASN A 1138 -74.53 -2.93 -6.88
CA ASN A 1138 -74.05 -4.32 -6.76
C ASN A 1138 -72.50 -4.44 -6.76
N SER A 1139 -71.83 -5.21 -5.89
CA SER A 1139 -72.14 -6.38 -5.03
C SER A 1139 -72.06 -7.77 -5.67
N SER A 1140 -70.92 -8.42 -5.47
CA SER A 1140 -70.81 -9.88 -5.34
C SER A 1140 -69.65 -10.19 -4.39
N SER A 1141 -69.94 -10.84 -3.27
CA SER A 1141 -68.97 -11.24 -2.25
C SER A 1141 -68.64 -12.73 -2.35
N THR A 1142 -67.44 -13.10 -1.92
CA THR A 1142 -67.19 -14.46 -1.38
C THR A 1142 -66.23 -14.33 -0.20
N SER A 1143 -66.57 -14.92 0.94
CA SER A 1143 -65.78 -14.85 2.19
C SER A 1143 -66.00 -16.10 3.04
N TRP A 1144 -64.91 -16.73 3.48
CA TRP A 1144 -64.81 -17.84 4.44
C TRP A 1144 -63.39 -17.77 5.04
N GLY A 1145 -63.10 -17.80 6.35
CA GLY A 1145 -63.83 -17.63 7.62
C GLY A 1145 -62.79 -17.31 8.73
N SER A 1146 -63.05 -16.50 9.77
CA SER A 1146 -63.69 -16.87 11.08
C SER A 1146 -63.06 -18.08 11.78
N ALA A 1147 -62.74 -18.12 13.09
CA ALA A 1147 -62.99 -17.26 14.28
C ALA A 1147 -61.82 -17.48 15.31
N ASN A 1148 -61.34 -16.55 16.16
CA ASN A 1148 -61.93 -15.71 17.23
C ASN A 1148 -62.30 -16.44 18.55
N ARG A 1149 -61.58 -16.16 19.68
CA ARG A 1149 -62.05 -16.26 21.10
C ARG A 1149 -61.03 -15.71 22.15
N ASN A 1150 -61.55 -15.30 23.32
CA ASN A 1150 -60.93 -14.69 24.53
C ASN A 1150 -61.96 -14.85 25.70
N PRO A 1151 -61.82 -14.34 26.96
CA PRO A 1151 -60.69 -13.89 27.82
C PRO A 1151 -60.51 -14.93 28.98
N PRO A 1152 -60.51 -14.71 30.34
CA PRO A 1152 -60.14 -13.61 31.30
C PRO A 1152 -58.98 -14.02 32.27
N GLY A 1153 -58.61 -13.36 33.39
CA GLY A 1153 -58.88 -12.00 33.96
C GLY A 1153 -58.94 -11.93 35.52
N ARG A 1154 -58.54 -10.78 36.12
CA ARG A 1154 -58.48 -10.41 37.58
C ARG A 1154 -57.37 -11.09 38.45
N SER A 1155 -56.83 -10.49 39.52
CA SER A 1155 -57.14 -9.22 40.25
C SER A 1155 -55.90 -8.42 40.76
N GLN A 1156 -56.11 -7.16 41.15
CA GLN A 1156 -55.15 -6.18 41.73
C GLN A 1156 -55.31 -6.05 43.28
N PRO A 1157 -54.67 -5.13 44.08
CA PRO A 1157 -54.03 -3.80 43.82
C PRO A 1157 -52.59 -3.65 44.43
N THR A 1158 -51.87 -2.52 44.59
CA THR A 1158 -52.16 -1.05 44.74
C THR A 1158 -51.06 -0.10 44.18
N ALA A 1159 -51.42 1.20 44.04
CA ALA A 1159 -50.61 2.43 44.16
C ALA A 1159 -49.58 2.89 43.08
N SER A 1160 -49.94 3.98 42.36
CA SER A 1160 -49.15 5.19 41.96
C SER A 1160 -47.73 5.07 41.33
N THR A 1161 -47.31 5.87 40.34
CA THR A 1161 -47.83 7.12 39.73
C THR A 1161 -47.89 7.03 38.18
N SER A 1162 -48.40 8.08 37.51
CA SER A 1162 -48.70 8.09 36.07
C SER A 1162 -48.03 9.23 35.30
N ASP A 1163 -47.44 8.94 34.13
CA ASP A 1163 -47.40 9.88 33.01
C ASP A 1163 -47.34 9.14 31.65
N GLY A 1164 -47.90 9.73 30.59
CA GLY A 1164 -48.30 9.03 29.36
C GLY A 1164 -47.30 9.04 28.18
N PRO A 1165 -47.54 8.24 27.12
CA PRO A 1165 -46.67 8.18 25.94
C PRO A 1165 -46.77 9.46 25.09
N LYS A 1166 -45.62 10.08 24.79
CA LYS A 1166 -45.53 11.37 24.10
C LYS A 1166 -45.83 11.26 22.60
N THR A 1167 -47.00 11.74 22.19
CA THR A 1167 -47.38 12.01 20.80
C THR A 1167 -46.51 13.11 20.16
N ARG A 1168 -46.19 12.97 18.87
CA ARG A 1168 -45.38 13.97 18.16
C ARG A 1168 -46.21 15.20 17.78
N ARG A 1169 -45.75 16.38 18.25
CA ARG A 1169 -46.31 17.70 17.95
C ARG A 1169 -45.68 18.30 16.68
N CYS A 1170 -46.46 19.12 15.97
CA CYS A 1170 -46.03 19.83 14.76
C CYS A 1170 -44.85 20.78 15.05
N GLY A 1171 -43.78 20.72 14.24
CA GLY A 1171 -42.57 21.56 14.35
C GLY A 1171 -42.72 23.03 13.96
N LEU A 1172 -43.96 23.53 13.89
CA LEU A 1172 -44.32 24.95 13.79
C LEU A 1172 -45.28 25.29 14.93
N CYS A 1173 -46.59 25.06 14.74
CA CYS A 1173 -47.62 25.48 15.70
C CYS A 1173 -47.74 24.63 16.99
N ARG A 1174 -46.90 23.60 17.17
CA ARG A 1174 -46.87 22.68 18.32
C ARG A 1174 -48.19 21.95 18.65
N LYS A 1175 -49.22 22.01 17.80
CA LYS A 1175 -50.41 21.14 17.89
C LYS A 1175 -50.11 19.72 17.39
N GLU A 1176 -50.93 18.75 17.80
CA GLU A 1176 -50.79 17.35 17.42
C GLU A 1176 -51.54 17.03 16.11
N GLY A 1177 -51.39 15.80 15.60
CA GLY A 1177 -52.13 15.30 14.44
C GLY A 1177 -51.57 15.68 13.05
N HIS A 1178 -50.53 16.52 12.95
CA HIS A 1178 -49.91 16.88 11.67
C HIS A 1178 -48.41 17.23 11.79
N THR A 1179 -47.69 17.27 10.66
CA THR A 1179 -46.25 17.58 10.58
C THR A 1179 -46.00 19.02 10.13
N ARG A 1180 -44.76 19.52 10.28
CA ARG A 1180 -44.37 20.90 9.89
C ARG A 1180 -44.79 21.25 8.46
N ASN A 1181 -44.58 20.34 7.51
CA ASN A 1181 -44.86 20.54 6.09
C ASN A 1181 -46.36 20.49 5.75
N LYS A 1182 -47.23 20.20 6.73
CA LYS A 1182 -48.70 20.26 6.63
C LYS A 1182 -49.30 21.09 7.77
N CYS A 1183 -48.58 22.13 8.22
CA CYS A 1183 -49.05 23.06 9.25
C CYS A 1183 -50.10 24.02 8.66
N PRO A 1184 -51.34 24.08 9.18
CA PRO A 1184 -52.38 24.99 8.68
C PRO A 1184 -52.17 26.46 9.12
N ARG A 1185 -51.03 26.77 9.75
CA ARG A 1185 -50.54 28.12 10.03
C ARG A 1185 -49.12 28.32 9.48
N LYS A 1186 -48.71 27.58 8.44
CA LYS A 1186 -47.34 27.64 7.91
C LYS A 1186 -46.97 29.06 7.48
N ASP A 1187 -47.87 29.70 6.75
CA ASP A 1187 -47.63 30.97 6.07
C ASP A 1187 -47.67 32.18 7.03
N GLU A 1188 -47.97 31.95 8.31
CA GLU A 1188 -47.82 32.93 9.40
C GLU A 1188 -46.43 32.89 10.08
N PHE A 1189 -45.56 31.93 9.72
CA PHE A 1189 -44.23 31.74 10.30
C PHE A 1189 -43.09 31.74 9.26
N ASP A 1190 -43.42 31.89 7.98
CA ASP A 1190 -42.47 32.03 6.87
C ASP A 1190 -42.56 33.47 6.26
N MET A 1191 -42.84 34.48 7.11
CA MET A 1191 -42.83 35.93 6.85
C MET A 1191 -41.91 36.65 7.85
#